data_AF-A0A6L5XBT6-F1
#
_entry.id   AF-A0A6L5XBT6-F1
#
_cell.length_a   1.000
_cell.length_b   1.000
_cell.length_c   1.000
_cell.angle_alpha   90.00
_cell.angle_beta   90.00
_cell.angle_gamma   90.00
#
_symmetry.space_group_name_H-M   'P 1'
#
loop_
_entity.id
_entity.type
_entity.pdbx_description
1 polymer ?
#
loop_
_entity_poly.entity_id
_entity_poly.type
_entity_poly.pdbx_seq_one_letter_code
_entity_poly.pdbx_strand_id
1 'polypeptide(L)'
;MIFADTIFTIMIIVLVLLAAYILVGPVLISSDDVAVIEKRFGRHLKNGDFIALHGEAGFQADILRTGLHFKCRIIYKIRKCPMITIKQDEMGYVFARSGRPLDPDQALAKTVECSNYQDARAFIENGGQKGIQRSVLREGTYGFNLAQFVILTSEKAYYIPIGRDDRKEIEEMRQRIATSGSVNEEGQNLNGFKPIIINDACDVIGTVTTNEGLALNQTDDIKGKEVVAPIVGNDPSDPTTYHNNFQKIDEFLHAGGRKGRQLQILTQGKYYINSLFATVKLESNVVIGASEVGVVTSYFGANGEDVTGEEYKHGDLVAEGSKGVLANPLRTGKYPLNPYAYKVEKVPVDNFVLRWKSGQANELRYDENLRELSVVTNDGYKPNIPLSIVVHIDYRNAPRVIQRFGSVKKLVEQTIDPMISAHFKKIAEKKTLIEFIQQKSEITEEVKSAMGTEFEKFNLEIEDVLIDTPDSSDDPRIDKMINQLSDRQLAQEQSKTYSEQMKAEAKLQELNDAQAKAEKQTALTASQVQIDIDANQAEAARRVAEKNKERLKIDTDANRYKTEIDAEARANAVKVEADAEANRVIKLADAEAHKTTAVGAAQAEAAEKNVRAYGGAEILVQKDVALAMADALKSGKIKIVPDNLIQNGAKDQGMANALEQFLQLVSLEKLGVELNKKTAETGKDSMEPEETEISKNADGEA
;
A
#
# COMPACT_ATOMS: atom_id res chain seq x y z
N MET A 1 -22.03 14.28 -116.13
CA MET A 1 -22.41 15.65 -115.74
C MET A 1 -23.20 15.63 -114.44
N ILE A 2 -24.47 15.21 -114.42
CA ILE A 2 -25.38 15.24 -113.23
C ILE A 2 -24.71 14.86 -111.88
N PHE A 3 -23.93 13.78 -111.82
CA PHE A 3 -23.20 13.37 -110.60
C PHE A 3 -22.17 14.38 -110.07
N ALA A 4 -21.59 15.23 -110.93
CA ALA A 4 -20.66 16.28 -110.52
C ALA A 4 -21.40 17.46 -109.87
N ASP A 5 -22.53 17.87 -110.45
CA ASP A 5 -23.34 18.99 -109.97
C ASP A 5 -24.00 18.68 -108.62
N THR A 6 -24.42 17.43 -108.40
CA THR A 6 -24.94 16.96 -107.10
C THR A 6 -23.84 16.89 -106.04
N ILE A 7 -22.64 16.40 -106.38
CA ILE A 7 -21.48 16.41 -105.47
C ILE A 7 -21.10 17.86 -105.11
N PHE A 8 -21.09 18.78 -106.08
CA PHE A 8 -20.76 20.18 -105.86
C PHE A 8 -21.76 20.90 -104.95
N THR A 9 -23.07 20.70 -105.15
CA THR A 9 -24.11 21.25 -104.27
C THR A 9 -24.06 20.65 -102.86
N ILE A 10 -23.81 19.35 -102.71
CA ILE A 10 -23.58 18.72 -101.40
C ILE A 10 -22.35 19.33 -100.70
N MET A 11 -21.25 19.53 -101.42
CA MET A 11 -20.03 20.16 -100.88
C MET A 11 -20.30 21.59 -100.38
N ILE A 12 -21.07 22.39 -101.13
CA ILE A 12 -21.47 23.74 -100.70
C ILE A 12 -22.34 23.69 -99.44
N ILE A 13 -23.33 22.78 -99.37
CA ILE A 13 -24.18 22.63 -98.18
C ILE A 13 -23.35 22.24 -96.96
N VAL A 14 -22.42 21.29 -97.10
CA VAL A 14 -21.49 20.90 -96.02
C VAL A 14 -20.60 22.07 -95.59
N LEU A 15 -20.08 22.87 -96.53
CA LEU A 15 -19.25 24.03 -96.23
C LEU A 15 -20.04 25.16 -95.55
N VAL A 16 -21.29 25.39 -95.93
CA VAL A 16 -22.20 26.35 -95.27
C VAL A 16 -22.56 25.87 -93.86
N LEU A 17 -22.85 24.58 -93.66
CA LEU A 17 -23.10 24.01 -92.33
C LEU A 17 -21.85 24.07 -91.44
N LEU A 18 -20.66 23.81 -92.00
CA LEU A 18 -19.38 23.95 -91.30
C LEU A 18 -19.12 25.42 -90.89
N ALA A 19 -19.36 26.38 -91.79
CA ALA A 19 -19.22 27.80 -91.51
C ALA A 19 -20.22 28.26 -90.45
N ALA A 20 -21.48 27.82 -90.52
CA ALA A 20 -22.50 28.08 -89.52
C ALA A 20 -22.12 27.50 -88.15
N TYR A 21 -21.61 26.26 -88.10
CA TYR A 21 -21.12 25.63 -86.86
C TYR A 21 -19.95 26.41 -86.24
N ILE A 22 -19.00 26.89 -87.05
CA ILE A 22 -17.87 27.71 -86.59
C ILE A 22 -18.33 29.10 -86.10
N LEU A 23 -19.33 29.69 -86.76
CA LEU A 23 -19.89 31.01 -86.46
C LEU A 23 -20.75 31.00 -85.20
N VAL A 24 -21.64 30.01 -85.04
CA VAL A 24 -22.47 29.80 -83.84
C VAL A 24 -21.59 29.35 -82.67
N GLY A 25 -20.64 28.44 -82.92
CA GLY A 25 -19.70 27.92 -81.94
C GLY A 25 -20.39 27.38 -80.68
N PRO A 26 -21.21 26.32 -80.78
CA PRO A 26 -21.82 25.69 -79.62
C PRO A 26 -20.73 25.03 -78.75
N VAL A 27 -20.70 25.39 -77.46
CA VAL A 27 -19.78 24.83 -76.48
C VAL A 27 -20.58 24.32 -75.28
N LEU A 28 -20.57 23.00 -75.11
CA LEU A 28 -21.12 22.34 -73.93
C LEU A 28 -20.04 22.24 -72.84
N ILE A 29 -20.37 22.75 -71.64
CA ILE A 29 -19.53 22.76 -70.46
C ILE A 29 -20.11 21.75 -69.46
N SER A 30 -19.28 20.84 -68.92
CA SER A 30 -19.71 19.82 -67.95
C SER A 30 -20.11 20.45 -66.61
N SER A 31 -20.70 19.65 -65.72
CA SER A 31 -20.87 20.01 -64.30
C SER A 31 -19.53 20.25 -63.61
N ASP A 32 -18.48 19.55 -64.06
CA ASP A 32 -17.13 19.52 -63.46
C ASP A 32 -16.15 20.50 -64.13
N ASP A 33 -16.59 21.20 -65.17
CA ASP A 33 -15.81 22.18 -65.93
C ASP A 33 -16.31 23.61 -65.63
N VAL A 34 -15.38 24.57 -65.57
CA VAL A 34 -15.65 25.98 -65.90
C VAL A 34 -14.83 26.37 -67.12
N ALA A 35 -15.29 27.31 -67.94
CA ALA A 35 -14.55 27.71 -69.13
C ALA A 35 -14.16 29.19 -69.14
N VAL A 36 -12.85 29.43 -69.25
CA VAL A 36 -12.24 30.76 -69.36
C VAL A 36 -12.27 31.21 -70.81
N ILE A 37 -12.66 32.48 -71.03
CA ILE A 37 -12.81 33.07 -72.37
C ILE A 37 -11.60 33.94 -72.72
N GLU A 38 -10.96 33.66 -73.85
CA GLU A 38 -9.89 34.47 -74.45
C GLU A 38 -10.42 35.10 -75.75
N LYS A 39 -10.63 36.42 -75.78
CA LYS A 39 -11.18 37.15 -76.93
C LYS A 39 -10.06 37.64 -77.85
N ARG A 40 -10.04 37.17 -79.10
CA ARG A 40 -8.93 37.36 -80.06
C ARG A 40 -8.94 38.70 -80.81
N PHE A 41 -10.09 39.36 -80.89
CA PHE A 41 -10.28 40.59 -81.66
C PHE A 41 -11.14 41.60 -80.88
N GLY A 42 -10.77 42.89 -80.92
CA GLY A 42 -11.44 43.96 -80.19
C GLY A 42 -10.48 45.11 -79.88
N ARG A 43 -10.90 46.04 -79.01
CA ARG A 43 -10.04 47.10 -78.47
C ARG A 43 -8.94 46.49 -77.61
N HIS A 44 -7.71 47.00 -77.69
CA HIS A 44 -6.64 46.63 -76.75
C HIS A 44 -6.98 47.10 -75.32
N LEU A 45 -6.57 46.33 -74.32
CA LEU A 45 -6.66 46.72 -72.92
C LEU A 45 -5.81 47.97 -72.65
N LYS A 46 -6.20 48.76 -71.66
CA LYS A 46 -5.46 49.93 -71.19
C LYS A 46 -4.45 49.53 -70.09
N ASN A 47 -3.55 50.46 -69.77
CA ASN A 47 -2.80 50.53 -68.51
C ASN A 47 -1.98 49.31 -68.07
N GLY A 48 -1.76 48.31 -68.93
CA GLY A 48 -1.06 47.08 -68.56
C GLY A 48 -1.92 46.05 -67.82
N ASP A 49 -3.23 46.26 -67.76
CA ASP A 49 -4.19 45.28 -67.22
C ASP A 49 -4.17 43.98 -68.05
N PHE A 50 -4.33 42.84 -67.38
CA PHE A 50 -4.30 41.52 -68.02
C PHE A 50 -5.71 40.94 -68.29
N ILE A 51 -6.73 41.47 -67.61
CA ILE A 51 -8.11 40.99 -67.65
C ILE A 51 -9.06 42.07 -68.19
N ALA A 52 -9.87 41.71 -69.18
CA ALA A 52 -10.84 42.58 -69.82
C ALA A 52 -12.19 42.58 -69.07
N LEU A 53 -12.58 43.75 -68.54
CA LEU A 53 -13.89 43.98 -67.91
C LEU A 53 -14.99 44.35 -68.92
N HIS A 54 -14.66 45.10 -69.96
CA HIS A 54 -15.64 45.72 -70.88
C HIS A 54 -15.63 45.10 -72.30
N GLY A 55 -15.35 43.80 -72.40
CA GLY A 55 -15.33 43.10 -73.68
C GLY A 55 -14.13 43.41 -74.58
N GLU A 56 -13.01 43.87 -74.01
CA GLU A 56 -11.76 44.16 -74.70
C GLU A 56 -11.03 42.88 -75.14
N ALA A 57 -10.00 43.01 -75.99
CA ALA A 57 -9.28 41.89 -76.61
C ALA A 57 -8.24 41.29 -75.65
N GLY A 58 -8.65 40.28 -74.89
CA GLY A 58 -7.81 39.55 -73.93
C GLY A 58 -8.60 38.46 -73.20
N PHE A 59 -8.06 37.98 -72.08
CA PHE A 59 -8.83 37.12 -71.16
C PHE A 59 -9.97 37.95 -70.55
N GLN A 60 -11.21 37.44 -70.62
CA GLN A 60 -12.36 38.11 -70.03
C GLN A 60 -12.42 37.80 -68.52
N ALA A 61 -13.00 38.72 -67.73
CA ALA A 61 -13.26 38.48 -66.31
C ALA A 61 -14.29 37.37 -66.08
N ASP A 62 -15.37 37.38 -66.87
CA ASP A 62 -16.51 36.47 -66.69
C ASP A 62 -16.17 35.05 -67.20
N ILE A 63 -16.41 34.03 -66.35
CA ILE A 63 -16.28 32.62 -66.71
C ILE A 63 -17.61 32.03 -67.17
N LEU A 64 -17.57 31.08 -68.12
CA LEU A 64 -18.74 30.29 -68.47
C LEU A 64 -18.87 29.12 -67.49
N ARG A 65 -19.98 29.09 -66.76
CA ARG A 65 -20.40 27.96 -65.92
C ARG A 65 -21.06 26.86 -66.77
N THR A 66 -21.27 25.68 -66.19
CA THR A 66 -21.98 24.52 -66.77
C THR A 66 -23.19 24.90 -67.63
N GLY A 67 -23.35 24.20 -68.76
CA GLY A 67 -24.45 24.42 -69.71
C GLY A 67 -23.99 24.56 -71.17
N LEU A 68 -24.94 24.86 -72.05
CA LEU A 68 -24.70 25.09 -73.48
C LEU A 68 -24.57 26.59 -73.76
N HIS A 69 -23.39 27.00 -74.24
CA HIS A 69 -23.09 28.39 -74.59
C HIS A 69 -22.76 28.53 -76.08
N PHE A 70 -23.19 29.64 -76.69
CA PHE A 70 -22.92 29.93 -78.10
C PHE A 70 -21.91 31.09 -78.22
N LYS A 71 -20.70 30.79 -78.73
CA LYS A 71 -19.62 31.77 -78.90
C LYS A 71 -18.79 31.43 -80.14
N CYS A 72 -18.85 32.30 -81.16
CA CYS A 72 -18.08 32.18 -82.40
C CYS A 72 -16.61 31.80 -82.17
N ARG A 73 -16.19 30.65 -82.70
CA ARG A 73 -14.86 30.05 -82.45
C ARG A 73 -13.71 30.85 -83.09
N ILE A 74 -14.01 31.71 -84.05
CA ILE A 74 -13.04 32.62 -84.68
C ILE A 74 -12.67 33.75 -83.71
N ILE A 75 -13.67 34.32 -83.03
CA ILE A 75 -13.53 35.48 -82.12
C ILE A 75 -13.11 35.03 -80.71
N TYR A 76 -13.68 33.94 -80.21
CA TYR A 76 -13.50 33.47 -78.85
C TYR A 76 -12.78 32.13 -78.80
N LYS A 77 -11.61 32.12 -78.15
CA LYS A 77 -10.88 30.91 -77.78
C LYS A 77 -11.30 30.53 -76.36
N ILE A 78 -12.21 29.57 -76.25
CA ILE A 78 -12.67 29.03 -74.98
C ILE A 78 -11.72 27.91 -74.53
N ARG A 79 -11.25 27.99 -73.29
CA ARG A 79 -10.43 26.99 -72.60
C ARG A 79 -11.26 26.40 -71.46
N LYS A 80 -11.49 25.08 -71.48
CA LYS A 80 -12.06 24.36 -70.34
C LYS A 80 -11.01 24.21 -69.25
N CYS A 81 -11.43 24.36 -68.00
CA CYS A 81 -10.64 24.19 -66.80
C CYS A 81 -11.47 23.39 -65.79
N PRO A 82 -10.88 22.40 -65.08
CA PRO A 82 -11.62 21.66 -64.07
C PRO A 82 -12.03 22.60 -62.93
N MET A 83 -13.21 22.35 -62.35
CA MET A 83 -13.62 22.95 -61.10
C MET A 83 -12.71 22.44 -59.97
N ILE A 84 -12.33 23.31 -59.03
CA ILE A 84 -11.25 23.01 -58.07
C ILE A 84 -11.85 22.68 -56.71
N THR A 85 -11.74 21.42 -56.32
CA THR A 85 -12.07 20.94 -54.98
C THR A 85 -10.87 21.05 -54.05
N ILE A 86 -11.02 21.82 -52.98
CA ILE A 86 -10.13 21.79 -51.81
C ILE A 86 -10.73 20.75 -50.86
N LYS A 87 -9.91 19.79 -50.42
CA LYS A 87 -10.38 18.70 -49.56
C LYS A 87 -10.72 19.22 -48.16
N GLN A 88 -11.49 18.42 -47.42
CA GLN A 88 -11.63 18.57 -45.98
C GLN A 88 -10.25 18.56 -45.31
N ASP A 89 -10.05 19.42 -44.31
CA ASP A 89 -8.78 19.62 -43.62
C ASP A 89 -7.61 20.10 -44.51
N GLU A 90 -7.93 20.77 -45.62
CA GLU A 90 -6.97 21.49 -46.46
C GLU A 90 -7.38 22.96 -46.66
N MET A 91 -6.41 23.77 -47.08
CA MET A 91 -6.57 25.19 -47.39
C MET A 91 -6.01 25.49 -48.79
N GLY A 92 -6.69 26.35 -49.54
CA GLY A 92 -6.20 26.86 -50.83
C GLY A 92 -5.63 28.27 -50.70
N TYR A 93 -4.50 28.53 -51.35
CA TYR A 93 -3.91 29.88 -51.43
C TYR A 93 -4.18 30.47 -52.82
N VAL A 94 -4.48 31.78 -52.87
CA VAL A 94 -4.79 32.50 -54.11
C VAL A 94 -3.67 33.49 -54.42
N PHE A 95 -3.22 33.51 -55.68
CA PHE A 95 -2.36 34.55 -56.22
C PHE A 95 -3.04 35.22 -57.43
N ALA A 96 -3.25 36.54 -57.35
CA ALA A 96 -3.88 37.32 -58.40
C ALA A 96 -2.82 37.88 -59.38
N ARG A 97 -3.03 37.70 -60.68
CA ARG A 97 -2.11 38.16 -61.74
C ARG A 97 -2.36 39.60 -62.18
N SER A 98 -3.63 40.02 -62.25
CA SER A 98 -4.06 41.41 -62.49
C SER A 98 -4.67 42.01 -61.23
N GLY A 99 -4.69 43.34 -61.15
CA GLY A 99 -5.19 44.10 -60.00
C GLY A 99 -4.33 45.34 -59.76
N ARG A 100 -4.68 46.12 -58.74
CA ARG A 100 -3.83 47.23 -58.27
C ARG A 100 -2.46 46.70 -57.80
N PRO A 101 -1.36 47.47 -57.90
CA PRO A 101 -0.12 47.08 -57.24
C PRO A 101 -0.31 46.94 -55.71
N LEU A 102 0.57 46.19 -55.06
CA LEU A 102 0.73 46.26 -53.61
C LEU A 102 1.42 47.58 -53.24
N ASP A 103 1.17 48.08 -52.04
CA ASP A 103 1.93 49.20 -51.50
C ASP A 103 3.37 48.75 -51.12
N PRO A 104 4.39 49.64 -51.09
CA PRO A 104 5.80 49.23 -50.94
C PRO A 104 6.13 48.43 -49.67
N ASP A 105 5.39 48.67 -48.59
CA ASP A 105 5.55 47.98 -47.29
C ASP A 105 4.64 46.75 -47.12
N GLN A 106 3.87 46.38 -48.16
CA GLN A 106 2.87 45.32 -48.13
C GLN A 106 3.36 44.05 -48.84
N ALA A 107 3.28 42.90 -48.17
CA ALA A 107 3.71 41.60 -48.71
C ALA A 107 2.53 40.77 -49.25
N LEU A 108 1.34 40.91 -48.66
CA LEU A 108 0.13 40.18 -49.02
C LEU A 108 -1.00 41.15 -49.42
N ALA A 109 -1.63 40.87 -50.56
CA ALA A 109 -2.74 41.64 -51.10
C ALA A 109 -3.98 41.59 -50.20
N LYS A 110 -4.63 42.75 -50.03
CA LYS A 110 -5.83 42.95 -49.22
C LYS A 110 -6.99 42.05 -49.65
N THR A 111 -7.73 41.49 -48.70
CA THR A 111 -8.96 40.74 -48.96
C THR A 111 -10.05 41.68 -49.49
N VAL A 112 -10.78 41.23 -50.51
CA VAL A 112 -11.84 41.99 -51.18
C VAL A 112 -13.05 41.09 -51.40
N GLU A 113 -14.25 41.62 -51.16
CA GLU A 113 -15.51 40.90 -51.40
C GLU A 113 -15.70 40.56 -52.88
N CYS A 114 -15.61 39.27 -53.20
CA CYS A 114 -15.65 38.74 -54.58
C CYS A 114 -16.14 37.27 -54.65
N SER A 115 -16.99 36.87 -53.69
CA SER A 115 -17.56 35.51 -53.58
C SER A 115 -16.49 34.40 -53.58
N ASN A 116 -15.47 34.57 -52.73
CA ASN A 116 -14.29 33.70 -52.63
C ASN A 116 -13.54 33.55 -53.96
N TYR A 117 -13.19 34.68 -54.61
CA TYR A 117 -12.44 34.77 -55.88
C TYR A 117 -13.07 34.05 -57.09
N GLN A 118 -14.32 33.62 -57.00
CA GLN A 118 -15.06 33.05 -58.14
C GLN A 118 -15.53 34.15 -59.11
N ASP A 119 -15.70 35.38 -58.63
CA ASP A 119 -16.00 36.55 -59.45
C ASP A 119 -14.77 37.43 -59.64
N ALA A 120 -14.09 37.24 -60.78
CA ALA A 120 -12.93 38.03 -61.18
C ALA A 120 -13.30 39.47 -61.62
N ARG A 121 -14.57 39.76 -61.92
CA ARG A 121 -15.05 41.10 -62.24
C ARG A 121 -15.19 41.90 -60.94
N ALA A 122 -15.96 41.37 -59.99
CA ALA A 122 -16.15 41.97 -58.67
C ALA A 122 -14.80 42.20 -57.95
N PHE A 123 -13.86 41.24 -58.05
CA PHE A 123 -12.52 41.40 -57.49
C PHE A 123 -11.78 42.66 -58.01
N ILE A 124 -11.77 42.90 -59.33
CA ILE A 124 -11.05 44.06 -59.89
C ILE A 124 -11.85 45.36 -59.66
N GLU A 125 -13.17 45.33 -59.84
CA GLU A 125 -14.06 46.49 -59.69
C GLU A 125 -14.08 47.00 -58.23
N ASN A 126 -14.04 46.09 -57.23
CA ASN A 126 -13.90 46.41 -55.81
C ASN A 126 -12.44 46.74 -55.39
N GLY A 127 -11.49 46.81 -56.33
CA GLY A 127 -10.14 47.33 -56.09
C GLY A 127 -9.08 46.31 -55.67
N GLY A 128 -9.29 45.03 -55.95
CA GLY A 128 -8.37 43.93 -55.63
C GLY A 128 -6.93 44.15 -56.11
N GLN A 129 -5.98 43.74 -55.26
CA GLN A 129 -4.55 43.88 -55.50
C GLN A 129 -3.95 42.62 -56.14
N LYS A 130 -2.99 42.82 -57.03
CA LYS A 130 -2.11 41.79 -57.60
C LYS A 130 -1.27 41.15 -56.47
N GLY A 131 -0.89 39.88 -56.62
CA GLY A 131 -0.02 39.17 -55.69
C GLY A 131 -0.73 38.10 -54.87
N ILE A 132 -0.01 37.53 -53.89
CA ILE A 132 -0.55 36.53 -52.95
C ILE A 132 -1.59 37.21 -52.07
N GLN A 133 -2.78 36.63 -51.97
CA GLN A 133 -3.88 37.19 -51.19
C GLN A 133 -3.75 36.86 -49.69
N ARG A 134 -4.29 37.73 -48.84
CA ARG A 134 -4.42 37.51 -47.39
C ARG A 134 -5.35 36.37 -47.05
N SER A 135 -6.59 36.39 -47.54
CA SER A 135 -7.56 35.32 -47.22
C SER A 135 -7.19 33.97 -47.84
N VAL A 136 -7.48 32.89 -47.09
CA VAL A 136 -7.30 31.50 -47.54
C VAL A 136 -8.66 30.89 -47.90
N LEU A 137 -8.67 30.08 -48.96
CA LEU A 137 -9.83 29.31 -49.37
C LEU A 137 -10.05 28.14 -48.41
N ARG A 138 -11.28 27.97 -47.94
CA ARG A 138 -11.74 26.82 -47.17
C ARG A 138 -11.93 25.58 -48.05
N GLU A 139 -12.18 24.45 -47.42
CA GLU A 139 -12.71 23.23 -48.03
C GLU A 139 -14.00 23.49 -48.83
N GLY A 140 -14.13 22.86 -50.00
CA GLY A 140 -15.23 23.11 -50.94
C GLY A 140 -14.80 23.06 -52.40
N THR A 141 -15.78 23.15 -53.32
CA THR A 141 -15.58 23.06 -54.77
C THR A 141 -15.89 24.40 -55.44
N TYR A 142 -14.93 24.94 -56.18
CA TYR A 142 -14.94 26.34 -56.65
C TYR A 142 -14.66 26.49 -58.15
N GLY A 143 -15.38 27.40 -58.80
CA GLY A 143 -15.17 27.76 -60.20
C GLY A 143 -14.33 29.03 -60.34
N PHE A 144 -13.03 28.89 -60.62
CA PHE A 144 -12.09 30.03 -60.72
C PHE A 144 -11.75 30.45 -62.15
N ASN A 145 -11.52 31.74 -62.35
CA ASN A 145 -10.90 32.25 -63.58
C ASN A 145 -9.38 32.02 -63.56
N LEU A 146 -8.93 30.87 -64.07
CA LEU A 146 -7.51 30.47 -64.06
C LEU A 146 -6.58 31.27 -64.98
N ALA A 147 -7.08 32.29 -65.70
CA ALA A 147 -6.23 33.32 -66.30
C ALA A 147 -5.83 34.38 -65.26
N GLN A 148 -6.81 34.83 -64.46
CA GLN A 148 -6.63 35.86 -63.42
C GLN A 148 -6.00 35.32 -62.14
N PHE A 149 -6.48 34.16 -61.65
CA PHE A 149 -6.05 33.59 -60.39
C PHE A 149 -5.23 32.32 -60.60
N VAL A 150 -4.12 32.22 -59.88
CA VAL A 150 -3.36 30.99 -59.66
C VAL A 150 -3.83 30.44 -58.31
N ILE A 151 -4.30 29.19 -58.30
CA ILE A 151 -4.79 28.52 -57.08
C ILE A 151 -3.79 27.45 -56.67
N LEU A 152 -3.26 27.54 -55.45
CA LEU A 152 -2.27 26.61 -54.91
C LEU A 152 -2.94 25.68 -53.90
N THR A 153 -2.80 24.37 -54.08
CA THR A 153 -3.21 23.36 -53.09
C THR A 153 -2.04 22.45 -52.70
N SER A 154 -2.27 21.62 -51.68
CA SER A 154 -1.35 20.59 -51.18
C SER A 154 -0.77 19.70 -52.29
N GLU A 155 -1.60 19.30 -53.26
CA GLU A 155 -1.21 18.44 -54.37
C GLU A 155 -0.49 19.19 -55.50
N LYS A 156 -1.04 20.32 -55.96
CA LYS A 156 -0.61 20.99 -57.19
C LYS A 156 -1.11 22.44 -57.29
N ALA A 157 -0.48 23.21 -58.16
CA ALA A 157 -0.96 24.51 -58.58
C ALA A 157 -1.86 24.41 -59.82
N TYR A 158 -2.99 25.12 -59.81
CA TYR A 158 -3.92 25.26 -60.92
C TYR A 158 -3.84 26.67 -61.51
N TYR A 159 -3.49 26.76 -62.79
CA TYR A 159 -3.38 28.03 -63.54
C TYR A 159 -3.36 27.76 -65.05
N ILE A 160 -3.67 28.77 -65.85
CA ILE A 160 -3.33 28.77 -67.28
C ILE A 160 -1.88 29.29 -67.42
N PRO A 161 -0.94 28.54 -68.01
CA PRO A 161 0.41 29.04 -68.29
C PRO A 161 0.35 30.13 -69.38
N ILE A 162 1.07 31.23 -69.16
CA ILE A 162 1.11 32.39 -70.08
C ILE A 162 2.55 32.63 -70.55
N GLY A 163 3.50 32.74 -69.62
CA GLY A 163 4.93 32.75 -69.90
C GLY A 163 5.55 31.35 -69.88
N ARG A 164 6.87 31.29 -70.08
CA ARG A 164 7.66 30.05 -69.98
C ARG A 164 8.04 29.73 -68.54
N ASP A 165 8.37 30.77 -67.77
CA ASP A 165 8.96 30.65 -66.44
C ASP A 165 7.90 30.59 -65.32
N ASP A 166 6.64 30.97 -65.60
CA ASP A 166 5.46 30.83 -64.73
C ASP A 166 5.49 29.55 -63.90
N ARG A 167 5.79 28.42 -64.56
CA ARG A 167 5.73 27.08 -63.97
C ARG A 167 6.76 26.86 -62.85
N LYS A 168 7.93 27.49 -62.95
CA LYS A 168 9.00 27.36 -61.96
C LYS A 168 8.69 28.23 -60.74
N GLU A 169 8.35 29.50 -60.97
CA GLU A 169 8.00 30.45 -59.91
C GLU A 169 6.79 30.00 -59.08
N ILE A 170 5.74 29.50 -59.74
CA ILE A 170 4.51 29.02 -59.08
C ILE A 170 4.77 27.76 -58.25
N GLU A 171 5.62 26.83 -58.72
CA GLU A 171 5.94 25.62 -57.96
C GLU A 171 6.90 25.91 -56.80
N GLU A 172 7.87 26.82 -56.98
CA GLU A 172 8.73 27.32 -55.88
C GLU A 172 7.90 28.04 -54.80
N MET A 173 6.90 28.83 -55.19
CA MET A 173 5.94 29.45 -54.27
C MET A 173 5.11 28.39 -53.52
N ARG A 174 4.62 27.37 -54.22
CA ARG A 174 3.87 26.25 -53.62
C ARG A 174 4.73 25.47 -52.61
N GLN A 175 5.99 25.20 -52.94
CA GLN A 175 6.93 24.51 -52.05
C GLN A 175 7.27 25.36 -50.82
N ARG A 176 7.42 26.68 -50.96
CA ARG A 176 7.57 27.60 -49.83
C ARG A 176 6.37 27.54 -48.87
N ILE A 177 5.14 27.55 -49.38
CA ILE A 177 3.94 27.43 -48.53
C ILE A 177 3.89 26.06 -47.82
N ALA A 178 4.31 24.99 -48.50
CA ALA A 178 4.38 23.67 -47.90
C ALA A 178 5.41 23.57 -46.76
N THR A 179 6.49 24.37 -46.77
CA THR A 179 7.53 24.37 -45.73
C THR A 179 7.43 25.52 -44.72
N SER A 180 6.68 26.60 -45.00
CA SER A 180 6.53 27.76 -44.12
C SER A 180 5.31 27.68 -43.19
N GLY A 181 4.79 26.47 -42.94
CA GLY A 181 3.58 26.25 -42.14
C GLY A 181 3.75 26.50 -40.65
N SER A 182 3.13 25.64 -39.84
CA SER A 182 3.36 25.66 -38.38
C SER A 182 4.57 24.81 -38.01
N VAL A 183 5.12 24.99 -36.81
CA VAL A 183 6.26 24.23 -36.30
C VAL A 183 5.79 23.38 -35.12
N ASN A 184 6.09 22.07 -35.11
CA ASN A 184 5.78 21.22 -33.95
C ASN A 184 6.81 21.44 -32.81
N GLU A 185 6.58 20.79 -31.66
CA GLU A 185 7.49 20.90 -30.50
C GLU A 185 8.92 20.44 -30.81
N GLU A 186 9.08 19.46 -31.72
CA GLU A 186 10.35 18.91 -32.20
C GLU A 186 11.07 19.82 -33.22
N GLY A 187 10.50 20.97 -33.60
CA GLY A 187 11.07 21.89 -34.58
C GLY A 187 10.83 21.52 -36.05
N GLN A 188 9.97 20.55 -36.34
CA GLN A 188 9.60 20.13 -37.69
C GLN A 188 8.51 21.02 -38.27
N ASN A 189 8.65 21.39 -39.55
CA ASN A 189 7.66 22.18 -40.27
C ASN A 189 6.47 21.31 -40.72
N LEU A 190 5.30 21.61 -40.17
CA LEU A 190 4.00 21.12 -40.61
C LEU A 190 3.61 21.77 -41.95
N ASN A 191 2.88 21.02 -42.78
CA ASN A 191 2.48 21.48 -44.11
C ASN A 191 1.50 22.67 -44.04
N GLY A 192 1.91 23.84 -44.54
CA GLY A 192 1.10 25.07 -44.53
C GLY A 192 -0.20 25.04 -45.36
N PHE A 193 -0.45 23.99 -46.14
CA PHE A 193 -1.74 23.73 -46.77
C PHE A 193 -2.77 23.05 -45.83
N LYS A 194 -2.42 22.74 -44.58
CA LYS A 194 -3.36 22.19 -43.56
C LYS A 194 -3.70 23.22 -42.49
N PRO A 195 -4.93 23.23 -41.95
CA PRO A 195 -5.28 24.04 -40.80
C PRO A 195 -4.56 23.55 -39.54
N ILE A 196 -4.40 24.45 -38.58
CA ILE A 196 -3.77 24.20 -37.29
C ILE A 196 -4.84 23.61 -36.38
N ILE A 197 -4.60 22.41 -35.83
CA ILE A 197 -5.54 21.70 -34.97
C ILE A 197 -4.87 21.54 -33.60
N ILE A 198 -5.39 22.24 -32.60
CA ILE A 198 -4.99 22.11 -31.20
C ILE A 198 -6.13 21.37 -30.49
N ASN A 199 -5.91 20.09 -30.19
CA ASN A 199 -6.89 19.25 -29.49
C ASN A 199 -6.64 19.27 -27.99
N ASP A 200 -7.71 19.13 -27.21
CA ASP A 200 -7.68 19.12 -25.73
C ASP A 200 -6.72 18.06 -25.16
N ALA A 201 -6.63 16.91 -25.82
CA ALA A 201 -5.76 15.79 -25.44
C ALA A 201 -4.26 16.03 -25.71
N CYS A 202 -3.88 17.12 -26.39
CA CYS A 202 -2.48 17.38 -26.75
C CYS A 202 -1.73 18.24 -25.72
N ASP A 203 -2.41 18.93 -24.80
CA ASP A 203 -1.78 19.84 -23.82
C ASP A 203 -0.84 20.91 -24.42
N VAL A 204 -0.99 21.29 -25.70
CA VAL A 204 -0.20 22.34 -26.37
C VAL A 204 -0.96 23.67 -26.51
N ILE A 205 -0.19 24.74 -26.72
CA ILE A 205 -0.63 26.07 -27.18
C ILE A 205 0.08 26.44 -28.48
N GLY A 206 -0.50 27.33 -29.26
CA GLY A 206 0.15 27.92 -30.44
C GLY A 206 0.71 29.32 -30.16
N THR A 207 2.03 29.49 -30.08
CA THR A 207 2.63 30.85 -30.10
C THR A 207 2.72 31.38 -31.52
N VAL A 208 2.28 32.63 -31.72
CA VAL A 208 2.10 33.23 -33.06
C VAL A 208 3.21 34.23 -33.34
N THR A 209 3.79 34.17 -34.54
CA THR A 209 4.71 35.18 -35.09
C THR A 209 4.20 35.67 -36.43
N THR A 210 3.91 36.97 -36.54
CA THR A 210 3.37 37.62 -37.74
C THR A 210 4.47 38.25 -38.58
N ASN A 211 4.30 38.20 -39.91
CA ASN A 211 5.24 38.77 -40.90
C ASN A 211 4.79 40.15 -41.40
N GLU A 212 3.47 40.41 -41.45
CA GLU A 212 2.90 41.74 -41.74
C GLU A 212 2.49 42.50 -40.48
N GLY A 213 2.42 43.83 -40.58
CA GLY A 213 2.05 44.75 -39.51
C GLY A 213 3.06 45.89 -39.36
N LEU A 214 2.71 46.85 -38.51
CA LEU A 214 3.66 47.91 -38.09
C LEU A 214 4.91 47.27 -37.46
N ALA A 215 6.08 47.90 -37.62
CA ALA A 215 7.26 47.45 -36.92
C ALA A 215 7.04 47.50 -35.39
N LEU A 216 7.58 46.52 -34.66
CA LEU A 216 7.87 46.71 -33.25
C LEU A 216 8.88 47.86 -33.13
N ASN A 217 8.46 48.97 -32.53
CA ASN A 217 9.25 50.20 -32.49
C ASN A 217 10.57 49.98 -31.75
N GLN A 218 11.68 50.00 -32.49
CA GLN A 218 12.98 50.35 -31.92
C GLN A 218 13.06 51.88 -31.73
N THR A 219 12.15 52.44 -30.93
CA THR A 219 12.31 53.80 -30.41
C THR A 219 13.53 53.85 -29.51
N ASP A 220 14.43 54.82 -29.74
CA ASP A 220 15.75 54.88 -29.09
C ASP A 220 15.71 55.04 -27.56
N ASP A 221 14.55 55.42 -26.99
CA ASP A 221 14.31 55.39 -25.55
C ASP A 221 14.41 53.96 -25.01
N ILE A 222 15.40 53.76 -24.13
CA ILE A 222 15.74 52.49 -23.46
C ILE A 222 14.55 51.81 -22.76
N LYS A 223 13.49 52.59 -22.45
CA LYS A 223 12.22 52.15 -21.87
C LYS A 223 11.39 51.22 -22.79
N GLY A 224 11.56 51.29 -24.12
CA GLY A 224 10.61 50.74 -25.11
C GLY A 224 10.95 49.39 -25.75
N LYS A 225 11.92 48.62 -25.22
CA LYS A 225 12.37 47.35 -25.86
C LYS A 225 11.41 46.17 -25.63
N GLU A 226 10.22 46.25 -26.21
CA GLU A 226 9.24 45.16 -26.28
C GLU A 226 9.68 44.09 -27.29
N VAL A 227 9.90 42.85 -26.83
CA VAL A 227 10.27 41.70 -27.69
C VAL A 227 9.04 40.99 -28.28
N VAL A 228 7.86 41.31 -27.74
CA VAL A 228 6.57 40.68 -28.05
C VAL A 228 5.53 41.79 -28.24
N ALA A 229 4.69 41.68 -29.27
CA ALA A 229 3.64 42.64 -29.59
C ALA A 229 2.43 42.51 -28.65
N PRO A 230 1.78 43.64 -28.28
CA PRO A 230 0.57 43.64 -27.46
C PRO A 230 -0.59 42.92 -28.16
N ILE A 231 -1.58 42.48 -27.37
CA ILE A 231 -2.86 41.98 -27.89
C ILE A 231 -3.64 43.16 -28.50
N VAL A 232 -4.19 42.94 -29.69
CA VAL A 232 -5.06 43.89 -30.42
C VAL A 232 -6.31 43.15 -30.90
N GLY A 233 -7.37 43.86 -31.31
CA GLY A 233 -8.46 43.27 -32.12
C GLY A 233 -9.15 42.01 -31.57
N ASN A 234 -9.17 41.82 -30.25
CA ASN A 234 -9.63 40.58 -29.61
C ASN A 234 -11.05 40.66 -29.00
N ASP A 235 -11.69 41.84 -29.00
CA ASP A 235 -13.07 42.02 -28.55
C ASP A 235 -14.06 41.59 -29.66
N PRO A 236 -14.91 40.57 -29.47
CA PRO A 236 -15.92 40.17 -30.45
C PRO A 236 -17.00 41.24 -30.73
N SER A 237 -17.09 42.27 -29.89
CA SER A 237 -18.10 43.34 -29.95
C SER A 237 -17.84 44.37 -31.05
N ASP A 238 -16.62 44.46 -31.58
CA ASP A 238 -16.24 45.33 -32.70
C ASP A 238 -15.88 44.51 -33.96
N PRO A 239 -16.82 44.35 -34.92
CA PRO A 239 -16.56 43.63 -36.16
C PRO A 239 -15.47 44.24 -37.07
N THR A 240 -15.03 45.48 -36.82
CA THR A 240 -14.04 46.19 -37.66
C THR A 240 -12.59 45.90 -37.28
N THR A 241 -12.34 45.58 -36.00
CA THR A 241 -11.03 45.15 -35.49
C THR A 241 -10.98 43.67 -35.10
N TYR A 242 -12.14 43.00 -34.92
CA TYR A 242 -12.18 41.60 -34.50
C TYR A 242 -11.67 40.62 -35.56
N HIS A 243 -10.44 40.15 -35.34
CA HIS A 243 -9.69 39.33 -36.30
C HIS A 243 -9.84 37.81 -36.13
N ASN A 244 -10.60 37.35 -35.12
CA ASN A 244 -10.84 35.94 -34.78
C ASN A 244 -9.56 35.08 -34.81
N ASN A 245 -8.65 35.32 -33.86
CA ASN A 245 -7.40 34.56 -33.69
C ASN A 245 -6.58 34.47 -34.99
N PHE A 246 -6.15 35.61 -35.52
CA PHE A 246 -5.33 35.78 -36.73
C PHE A 246 -5.89 35.21 -38.05
N GLN A 247 -7.14 34.70 -38.07
CA GLN A 247 -7.76 34.17 -39.29
C GLN A 247 -8.21 35.27 -40.26
N LYS A 248 -8.56 36.46 -39.75
CA LYS A 248 -8.84 37.63 -40.58
C LYS A 248 -7.72 38.66 -40.47
N ILE A 249 -6.93 38.79 -41.53
CA ILE A 249 -5.68 39.57 -41.48
C ILE A 249 -5.94 41.07 -41.59
N ASP A 250 -6.90 41.47 -42.43
CA ASP A 250 -7.17 42.89 -42.68
C ASP A 250 -7.72 43.60 -41.43
N GLU A 251 -8.59 42.94 -40.64
CA GLU A 251 -9.03 43.41 -39.33
C GLU A 251 -7.89 43.48 -38.28
N PHE A 252 -6.97 42.51 -38.24
CA PHE A 252 -5.79 42.57 -37.36
C PHE A 252 -4.89 43.78 -37.68
N LEU A 253 -4.72 44.09 -38.96
CA LEU A 253 -3.94 45.24 -39.40
C LEU A 253 -4.68 46.56 -39.12
N HIS A 254 -6.00 46.63 -39.30
CA HIS A 254 -6.81 47.78 -38.88
C HIS A 254 -6.75 48.00 -37.35
N ALA A 255 -6.66 46.93 -36.56
CA ALA A 255 -6.51 46.98 -35.11
C ALA A 255 -5.14 47.48 -34.60
N GLY A 256 -4.23 47.89 -35.51
CA GLY A 256 -2.88 48.33 -35.16
C GLY A 256 -1.86 47.19 -34.99
N GLY A 257 -2.16 46.01 -35.55
CA GLY A 257 -1.31 44.82 -35.48
C GLY A 257 0.14 45.07 -35.89
N ARG A 258 1.08 44.58 -35.06
CA ARG A 258 2.52 44.70 -35.28
C ARG A 258 3.12 43.39 -35.79
N LYS A 259 4.16 43.48 -36.63
CA LYS A 259 4.94 42.31 -37.09
C LYS A 259 5.91 41.83 -36.00
N GLY A 260 6.08 40.52 -35.89
CA GLY A 260 6.92 39.85 -34.90
C GLY A 260 6.15 38.87 -34.02
N ARG A 261 6.75 38.43 -32.90
CA ARG A 261 6.10 37.56 -31.92
C ARG A 261 4.92 38.28 -31.29
N GLN A 262 3.77 37.61 -31.20
CA GLN A 262 2.55 38.15 -30.59
C GLN A 262 2.42 37.68 -29.14
N LEU A 263 1.80 38.49 -28.27
CA LEU A 263 1.48 38.08 -26.90
C LEU A 263 0.32 37.08 -26.90
N GLN A 264 -0.69 37.32 -27.73
CA GLN A 264 -1.83 36.41 -27.92
C GLN A 264 -1.36 35.06 -28.48
N ILE A 265 -1.86 34.00 -27.86
CA ILE A 265 -1.64 32.61 -28.22
C ILE A 265 -2.92 31.98 -28.77
N LEU A 266 -2.78 30.86 -29.45
CA LEU A 266 -3.88 29.98 -29.83
C LEU A 266 -4.08 28.92 -28.75
N THR A 267 -5.33 28.79 -28.30
CA THR A 267 -5.80 27.75 -27.38
C THR A 267 -6.37 26.57 -28.17
N GLN A 268 -7.22 25.73 -27.55
CA GLN A 268 -7.88 24.59 -28.21
C GLN A 268 -8.79 25.07 -29.35
N GLY A 269 -8.69 24.44 -30.53
CA GLY A 269 -9.47 24.80 -31.70
C GLY A 269 -8.83 24.42 -33.05
N LYS A 270 -9.57 24.73 -34.13
CA LYS A 270 -9.17 24.51 -35.53
C LYS A 270 -9.01 25.86 -36.25
N TYR A 271 -7.76 26.30 -36.44
CA TYR A 271 -7.42 27.62 -36.96
C TYR A 271 -6.93 27.53 -38.42
N TYR A 272 -7.58 28.27 -39.31
CA TYR A 272 -7.21 28.35 -40.72
C TYR A 272 -6.41 29.64 -40.96
N ILE A 273 -5.14 29.64 -40.54
CA ILE A 273 -4.23 30.80 -40.62
C ILE A 273 -3.37 30.69 -41.88
N ASN A 274 -3.20 31.82 -42.58
CA ASN A 274 -2.33 31.93 -43.75
C ASN A 274 -0.85 31.82 -43.31
N SER A 275 -0.16 30.75 -43.74
CA SER A 275 1.21 30.45 -43.32
C SER A 275 2.27 31.47 -43.77
N LEU A 276 1.95 32.30 -44.77
CA LEU A 276 2.82 33.39 -45.21
C LEU A 276 2.60 34.66 -44.38
N PHE A 277 1.40 34.85 -43.82
CA PHE A 277 1.11 35.94 -42.89
C PHE A 277 1.67 35.66 -41.49
N ALA A 278 1.43 34.46 -40.95
CA ALA A 278 1.87 34.12 -39.60
C ALA A 278 2.32 32.66 -39.50
N THR A 279 3.49 32.48 -38.88
CA THR A 279 4.01 31.18 -38.45
C THR A 279 3.55 30.93 -37.02
N VAL A 280 3.01 29.73 -36.77
CA VAL A 280 2.61 29.29 -35.43
C VAL A 280 3.53 28.18 -34.97
N LYS A 281 4.08 28.28 -33.77
CA LYS A 281 4.82 27.20 -33.13
C LYS A 281 3.94 26.55 -32.06
N LEU A 282 3.84 25.23 -32.07
CA LEU A 282 3.21 24.47 -31.01
C LEU A 282 4.22 24.26 -29.87
N GLU A 283 3.81 24.60 -28.65
CA GLU A 283 4.61 24.51 -27.43
C GLU A 283 3.73 24.01 -26.27
N SER A 284 4.28 23.25 -25.34
CA SER A 284 3.52 22.62 -24.26
C SER A 284 2.99 23.65 -23.25
N ASN A 285 1.82 23.40 -22.67
CA ASN A 285 1.27 24.21 -21.57
C ASN A 285 2.19 24.19 -20.33
N VAL A 286 2.20 25.29 -19.56
CA VAL A 286 2.90 25.32 -18.27
C VAL A 286 2.03 24.59 -17.24
N VAL A 287 2.44 23.37 -16.88
CA VAL A 287 1.79 22.58 -15.82
C VAL A 287 2.50 22.84 -14.48
N ILE A 288 1.74 23.32 -13.51
CA ILE A 288 2.15 23.50 -12.10
C ILE A 288 1.51 22.40 -11.26
N GLY A 289 2.33 21.64 -10.55
CA GLY A 289 1.97 20.53 -9.68
C GLY A 289 1.31 20.94 -8.37
N ALA A 290 1.00 19.94 -7.53
CA ALA A 290 0.35 20.17 -6.22
C ALA A 290 1.32 20.72 -5.17
N SER A 291 2.59 20.31 -5.25
CA SER A 291 3.67 20.59 -4.30
C SER A 291 4.52 21.81 -4.65
N GLU A 292 4.16 22.55 -5.71
CA GLU A 292 4.91 23.67 -6.27
C GLU A 292 4.00 24.82 -6.72
N VAL A 293 4.56 26.02 -6.82
CA VAL A 293 3.94 27.21 -7.41
C VAL A 293 4.79 27.77 -8.54
N GLY A 294 4.14 28.34 -9.56
CA GLY A 294 4.80 28.96 -10.70
C GLY A 294 5.01 30.45 -10.47
N VAL A 295 6.21 30.87 -10.10
CA VAL A 295 6.54 32.30 -10.05
C VAL A 295 6.81 32.79 -11.47
N VAL A 296 6.08 33.83 -11.89
CA VAL A 296 6.12 34.34 -13.26
C VAL A 296 6.97 35.60 -13.35
N THR A 297 7.95 35.58 -14.25
CA THR A 297 8.66 36.78 -14.71
C THR A 297 8.08 37.22 -16.04
N SER A 298 7.44 38.38 -16.07
CA SER A 298 6.94 39.05 -17.28
C SER A 298 8.04 39.89 -17.93
N TYR A 299 8.28 39.66 -19.22
CA TYR A 299 9.19 40.47 -20.06
C TYR A 299 8.45 41.52 -20.90
N PHE A 300 7.12 41.53 -20.85
CA PHE A 300 6.23 42.40 -21.61
C PHE A 300 5.57 43.46 -20.72
N GLY A 301 5.12 44.57 -21.34
CA GLY A 301 4.40 45.65 -20.68
C GLY A 301 5.32 46.80 -20.24
N ALA A 302 4.69 47.84 -19.68
CA ALA A 302 5.41 48.93 -19.03
C ALA A 302 6.18 48.42 -17.79
N ASN A 303 7.24 49.13 -17.40
CA ASN A 303 7.84 48.94 -16.08
C ASN A 303 6.74 49.13 -15.02
N GLY A 304 6.54 48.12 -14.16
CA GLY A 304 5.54 48.22 -13.09
C GLY A 304 5.96 49.17 -11.98
N GLU A 305 4.98 49.64 -11.22
CA GLU A 305 5.22 50.23 -9.90
C GLU A 305 5.38 49.10 -8.86
N ASP A 306 6.18 49.32 -7.82
CA ASP A 306 6.38 48.29 -6.79
C ASP A 306 5.13 48.13 -5.91
N VAL A 307 4.69 46.88 -5.77
CA VAL A 307 3.59 46.47 -4.90
C VAL A 307 4.11 45.93 -3.55
N THR A 308 5.43 45.80 -3.37
CA THR A 308 6.05 45.17 -2.19
C THR A 308 6.19 46.09 -0.99
N GLY A 309 6.36 47.40 -1.20
CA GLY A 309 6.41 48.44 -0.17
C GLY A 309 7.83 48.75 0.36
N GLU A 310 7.98 49.93 1.00
CA GLU A 310 9.29 50.54 1.34
C GLU A 310 10.25 49.69 2.21
N GLU A 311 9.75 48.65 2.87
CA GLU A 311 10.56 47.69 3.63
C GLU A 311 11.41 46.79 2.72
N TYR A 312 10.93 46.47 1.50
CA TYR A 312 11.58 45.51 0.60
C TYR A 312 12.49 46.20 -0.43
N LYS A 313 13.80 46.08 -0.25
CA LYS A 313 14.82 46.80 -1.05
C LYS A 313 15.60 45.91 -2.02
N HIS A 314 15.01 44.78 -2.42
CA HIS A 314 15.66 43.74 -3.23
C HIS A 314 15.00 43.49 -4.59
N GLY A 315 14.21 44.45 -5.08
CA GLY A 315 13.63 44.47 -6.42
C GLY A 315 12.10 44.53 -6.40
N ASP A 316 11.53 45.18 -7.41
CA ASP A 316 10.10 45.53 -7.43
C ASP A 316 9.24 44.31 -7.80
N LEU A 317 8.18 44.01 -7.04
CA LEU A 317 7.15 43.05 -7.46
C LEU A 317 6.00 43.80 -8.13
N VAL A 318 5.59 43.33 -9.30
CA VAL A 318 4.66 44.06 -10.17
C VAL A 318 3.30 43.38 -10.28
N ALA A 319 2.29 44.17 -10.65
CA ALA A 319 0.96 43.67 -11.00
C ALA A 319 0.95 42.94 -12.37
N GLU A 320 -0.11 42.19 -12.63
CA GLU A 320 -0.33 41.55 -13.94
C GLU A 320 -0.36 42.57 -15.08
N GLY A 321 0.25 42.23 -16.22
CA GLY A 321 0.37 43.12 -17.38
C GLY A 321 1.57 44.08 -17.34
N SER A 322 2.25 44.22 -16.20
CA SER A 322 3.53 44.93 -16.10
C SER A 322 4.74 44.00 -16.34
N LYS A 323 5.89 44.63 -16.59
CA LYS A 323 7.20 43.97 -16.74
C LYS A 323 7.91 43.88 -15.39
N GLY A 324 8.30 42.67 -14.99
CA GLY A 324 8.87 42.36 -13.67
C GLY A 324 8.51 40.95 -13.20
N VAL A 325 8.81 40.61 -11.94
CA VAL A 325 8.27 39.39 -11.30
C VAL A 325 6.88 39.69 -10.76
N LEU A 326 5.90 38.87 -11.09
CA LEU A 326 4.51 39.07 -10.66
C LEU A 326 4.36 38.83 -9.16
N ALA A 327 3.66 39.74 -8.47
CA ALA A 327 3.41 39.66 -7.04
C ALA A 327 2.54 38.43 -6.63
N ASN A 328 1.69 37.94 -7.55
CA ASN A 328 0.91 36.72 -7.37
C ASN A 328 1.53 35.57 -8.19
N PRO A 329 1.89 34.42 -7.59
CA PRO A 329 2.32 33.25 -8.33
C PRO A 329 1.13 32.42 -8.83
N LEU A 330 1.38 31.61 -9.85
CA LEU A 330 0.47 30.57 -10.33
C LEU A 330 0.36 29.47 -9.28
N ARG A 331 -0.87 29.06 -8.99
CA ARG A 331 -1.17 27.88 -8.15
C ARG A 331 -1.05 26.60 -9.00
N THR A 332 -1.30 25.44 -8.41
CA THR A 332 -1.52 24.17 -9.11
C THR A 332 -2.52 24.33 -10.26
N GLY A 333 -2.16 23.88 -11.47
CA GLY A 333 -3.01 23.96 -12.65
C GLY A 333 -2.25 23.84 -13.98
N LYS A 334 -2.96 23.85 -15.10
CA LYS A 334 -2.37 24.00 -16.44
C LYS A 334 -2.61 25.43 -16.92
N TYR A 335 -1.56 26.11 -17.35
CA TYR A 335 -1.61 27.52 -17.76
C TYR A 335 -1.15 27.69 -19.21
N PRO A 336 -2.01 28.22 -20.09
CA PRO A 336 -1.64 28.55 -21.45
C PRO A 336 -0.88 29.88 -21.43
N LEU A 337 0.44 29.81 -21.26
CA LEU A 337 1.32 30.96 -21.13
C LEU A 337 2.38 30.98 -22.22
N ASN A 338 2.56 32.16 -22.83
CA ASN A 338 3.48 32.39 -23.91
C ASN A 338 4.95 32.41 -23.41
N PRO A 339 5.80 31.41 -23.71
CA PRO A 339 7.18 31.35 -23.21
C PRO A 339 8.10 32.46 -23.74
N TYR A 340 7.67 33.22 -24.76
CA TYR A 340 8.42 34.40 -25.23
C TYR A 340 8.09 35.68 -24.46
N ALA A 341 6.96 35.73 -23.76
CA ALA A 341 6.55 36.86 -22.92
C ALA A 341 6.73 36.60 -21.42
N TYR A 342 6.58 35.34 -21.00
CA TYR A 342 6.62 34.92 -19.61
C TYR A 342 7.63 33.79 -19.42
N LYS A 343 8.51 33.93 -18.43
CA LYS A 343 9.28 32.81 -17.88
C LYS A 343 8.65 32.39 -16.56
N VAL A 344 8.38 31.10 -16.39
CA VAL A 344 7.85 30.56 -15.13
C VAL A 344 8.94 29.75 -14.44
N GLU A 345 9.31 30.14 -13.22
CA GLU A 345 10.16 29.36 -12.33
C GLU A 345 9.28 28.56 -11.36
N LYS A 346 9.53 27.26 -11.27
CA LYS A 346 8.83 26.36 -10.34
C LYS A 346 9.51 26.43 -8.98
N VAL A 347 8.75 26.75 -7.95
CA VAL A 347 9.21 26.82 -6.55
C VAL A 347 8.43 25.78 -5.74
N PRO A 348 9.08 24.83 -5.05
CA PRO A 348 8.37 23.94 -4.15
C PRO A 348 7.77 24.74 -2.99
N VAL A 349 6.53 24.42 -2.63
CA VAL A 349 5.88 24.89 -1.40
C VAL A 349 5.82 23.79 -0.34
N ASP A 350 5.95 22.52 -0.73
CA ASP A 350 6.14 21.42 0.20
C ASP A 350 7.55 21.44 0.80
N ASN A 351 7.68 20.93 2.02
CA ASN A 351 8.94 20.93 2.78
C ASN A 351 10.00 20.08 2.06
N PHE A 352 11.09 20.73 1.61
CA PHE A 352 12.17 20.05 0.89
C PHE A 352 13.44 19.94 1.74
N VAL A 353 14.15 18.82 1.57
CA VAL A 353 15.38 18.52 2.31
C VAL A 353 16.60 18.90 1.48
N LEU A 354 17.43 19.80 2.02
CA LEU A 354 18.78 20.11 1.51
C LEU A 354 19.81 19.29 2.30
N ARG A 355 20.79 18.69 1.61
CA ARG A 355 21.81 17.82 2.21
C ARG A 355 23.22 18.30 1.91
N TRP A 356 23.97 18.63 2.95
CA TRP A 356 25.42 18.86 2.89
C TRP A 356 26.15 17.51 2.95
N LYS A 357 26.04 16.73 1.87
CA LYS A 357 26.71 15.43 1.71
C LYS A 357 27.10 15.18 0.25
N SER A 358 28.36 14.82 0.03
CA SER A 358 28.94 14.63 -1.29
C SER A 358 28.32 13.43 -2.03
N GLY A 359 28.00 13.61 -3.31
CA GLY A 359 27.58 12.52 -4.21
C GLY A 359 26.12 12.04 -4.05
N GLN A 360 25.30 12.70 -3.24
CA GLN A 360 23.86 12.44 -3.15
C GLN A 360 23.06 13.70 -3.47
N ALA A 361 22.61 13.85 -4.72
CA ALA A 361 21.64 14.87 -5.10
C ALA A 361 20.20 14.33 -4.93
N ASN A 362 19.33 15.12 -4.34
CA ASN A 362 17.90 14.83 -4.22
C ASN A 362 17.17 15.03 -5.57
N GLU A 363 15.90 14.62 -5.70
CA GLU A 363 15.16 14.69 -6.97
C GLU A 363 15.12 16.09 -7.59
N LEU A 364 15.06 17.13 -6.73
CA LEU A 364 15.06 18.55 -7.11
C LEU A 364 16.45 19.09 -7.51
N ARG A 365 17.54 18.37 -7.20
CA ARG A 365 18.96 18.70 -7.51
C ARG A 365 19.42 20.10 -7.10
N TYR A 366 18.81 20.68 -6.07
CA TYR A 366 19.28 21.93 -5.45
C TYR A 366 20.52 21.74 -4.58
N ASP A 367 20.71 20.53 -4.05
CA ASP A 367 21.80 20.11 -3.17
C ASP A 367 23.03 19.54 -3.91
N GLU A 368 22.96 19.41 -5.24
CA GLU A 368 23.99 18.81 -6.12
C GLU A 368 25.42 19.36 -5.94
N ASN A 369 25.57 20.62 -5.51
CA ASN A 369 26.86 21.28 -5.29
C ASN A 369 27.28 21.38 -3.81
N LEU A 370 26.42 20.95 -2.87
CA LEU A 370 26.68 20.99 -1.43
C LEU A 370 27.67 19.88 -1.00
N ARG A 371 28.37 20.09 0.11
CA ARG A 371 29.43 19.20 0.63
C ARG A 371 29.41 19.17 2.15
N GLU A 372 29.97 18.14 2.78
CA GLU A 372 30.08 18.07 4.24
C GLU A 372 30.79 19.30 4.83
N LEU A 373 30.33 19.75 6.00
CA LEU A 373 30.86 20.94 6.65
C LEU A 373 32.11 20.59 7.46
N SER A 374 33.28 20.99 6.97
CA SER A 374 34.55 20.87 7.69
C SER A 374 34.72 22.00 8.71
N VAL A 375 34.49 21.66 9.98
CA VAL A 375 34.55 22.59 11.12
C VAL A 375 35.81 22.38 11.96
N VAL A 376 36.07 23.28 12.90
CA VAL A 376 37.09 23.09 13.94
C VAL A 376 36.36 23.16 15.29
N THR A 377 36.50 22.12 16.11
CA THR A 377 35.91 22.08 17.46
C THR A 377 36.82 22.79 18.47
N ASN A 378 36.28 23.12 19.65
CA ASN A 378 37.01 23.80 20.73
C ASN A 378 38.26 23.02 21.20
N ASP A 379 38.19 21.69 21.16
CA ASP A 379 39.29 20.76 21.43
C ASP A 379 40.23 20.51 20.23
N GLY A 380 40.07 21.24 19.12
CA GLY A 380 41.00 21.30 17.99
C GLY A 380 40.86 20.20 16.93
N TYR A 381 39.86 19.31 17.06
CA TYR A 381 39.55 18.30 16.05
C TYR A 381 38.88 18.93 14.82
N LYS A 382 38.91 18.19 13.71
CA LYS A 382 38.34 18.59 12.41
C LYS A 382 37.43 17.49 11.85
N PRO A 383 36.25 17.26 12.44
CA PRO A 383 35.26 16.36 11.86
C PRO A 383 34.69 16.97 10.57
N ASN A 384 34.36 16.12 9.60
CA ASN A 384 33.46 16.48 8.52
C ASN A 384 32.04 16.11 8.97
N ILE A 385 31.16 17.11 9.09
CA ILE A 385 29.82 16.89 9.63
C ILE A 385 28.80 16.97 8.49
N PRO A 386 28.09 15.86 8.18
CA PRO A 386 26.94 15.91 7.28
C PRO A 386 25.78 16.63 7.97
N LEU A 387 25.14 17.55 7.25
CA LEU A 387 24.00 18.32 7.73
C LEU A 387 22.84 18.15 6.76
N SER A 388 21.64 17.90 7.27
CA SER A 388 20.40 17.97 6.51
C SER A 388 19.50 19.06 7.09
N ILE A 389 18.85 19.86 6.26
CA ILE A 389 17.93 20.93 6.69
C ILE A 389 16.63 20.78 5.91
N VAL A 390 15.51 20.85 6.63
CA VAL A 390 14.16 20.87 6.07
C VAL A 390 13.72 22.32 5.94
N VAL A 391 13.56 22.79 4.70
CA VAL A 391 13.22 24.18 4.38
C VAL A 391 11.80 24.24 3.80
N HIS A 392 11.05 25.24 4.23
CA HIS A 392 9.73 25.59 3.72
C HIS A 392 9.77 26.98 3.05
N ILE A 393 8.93 27.17 2.02
CA ILE A 393 8.74 28.46 1.33
C ILE A 393 7.24 28.66 1.11
N ASP A 394 6.61 29.51 1.92
CA ASP A 394 5.20 29.86 1.72
C ASP A 394 4.99 30.48 0.32
N TYR A 395 3.89 30.10 -0.31
CA TYR A 395 3.55 30.50 -1.68
C TYR A 395 3.52 32.03 -1.89
N ARG A 396 3.16 32.82 -0.87
CA ARG A 396 3.12 34.30 -0.94
C ARG A 396 4.53 34.89 -0.93
N ASN A 397 5.49 34.19 -0.33
CA ASN A 397 6.89 34.60 -0.24
C ASN A 397 7.71 34.16 -1.46
N ALA A 398 7.31 33.08 -2.16
CA ALA A 398 8.01 32.57 -3.34
C ALA A 398 8.37 33.64 -4.41
N PRO A 399 7.50 34.62 -4.76
CA PRO A 399 7.87 35.73 -5.66
C PRO A 399 9.02 36.61 -5.13
N ARG A 400 9.06 36.92 -3.82
CA ARG A 400 10.14 37.69 -3.19
C ARG A 400 11.47 36.93 -3.29
N VAL A 401 11.45 35.64 -2.98
CA VAL A 401 12.62 34.75 -3.06
C VAL A 401 13.18 34.72 -4.50
N ILE A 402 12.32 34.53 -5.50
CA ILE A 402 12.73 34.50 -6.91
C ILE A 402 13.19 35.87 -7.41
N GLN A 403 12.58 36.98 -6.98
CA GLN A 403 13.04 38.32 -7.35
C GLN A 403 14.43 38.63 -6.79
N ARG A 404 14.77 38.14 -5.59
CA ARG A 404 16.08 38.35 -4.94
C ARG A 404 17.21 37.48 -5.52
N PHE A 405 16.91 36.24 -5.91
CA PHE A 405 17.94 35.24 -6.28
C PHE A 405 17.85 34.74 -7.74
N GLY A 406 16.75 34.97 -8.43
CA GLY A 406 16.47 34.52 -9.80
C GLY A 406 16.11 33.03 -9.94
N SER A 407 16.55 32.16 -9.04
CA SER A 407 16.08 30.76 -8.92
C SER A 407 16.42 30.16 -7.55
N VAL A 408 15.68 29.11 -7.15
CA VAL A 408 15.90 28.40 -5.86
C VAL A 408 17.31 27.82 -5.77
N LYS A 409 17.86 27.27 -6.85
CA LYS A 409 19.25 26.74 -6.85
C LYS A 409 20.29 27.82 -6.53
N LYS A 410 20.11 29.05 -7.04
CA LYS A 410 21.00 30.18 -6.71
C LYS A 410 20.88 30.62 -5.26
N LEU A 411 19.67 30.64 -4.69
CA LEU A 411 19.48 30.86 -3.26
C LEU A 411 20.29 29.86 -2.44
N VAL A 412 20.20 28.57 -2.76
CA VAL A 412 20.94 27.50 -2.06
C VAL A 412 22.45 27.72 -2.16
N GLU A 413 22.97 27.84 -3.39
CA GLU A 413 24.41 27.93 -3.67
C GLU A 413 25.06 29.24 -3.21
N GLN A 414 24.36 30.38 -3.30
CA GLN A 414 24.95 31.71 -3.10
C GLN A 414 24.64 32.34 -1.75
N THR A 415 23.68 31.81 -1.00
CA THR A 415 23.23 32.41 0.28
C THR A 415 23.08 31.39 1.37
N ILE A 416 22.34 30.29 1.15
CA ILE A 416 22.15 29.29 2.20
C ILE A 416 23.48 28.61 2.55
N ASP A 417 24.22 28.06 1.59
CA ASP A 417 25.47 27.34 1.88
C ASP A 417 26.53 28.18 2.63
N PRO A 418 26.88 29.41 2.22
CA PRO A 418 27.80 30.26 2.98
C PRO A 418 27.29 30.64 4.38
N MET A 419 25.98 30.87 4.53
CA MET A 419 25.39 31.29 5.80
C MET A 419 25.29 30.13 6.80
N ILE A 420 24.85 28.96 6.33
CA ILE A 420 24.85 27.71 7.08
C ILE A 420 26.27 27.37 7.54
N SER A 421 27.23 27.40 6.63
CA SER A 421 28.65 27.19 6.93
C SER A 421 29.15 28.14 8.03
N ALA A 422 28.84 29.43 7.95
CA ALA A 422 29.27 30.42 8.93
C ALA A 422 28.63 30.23 10.32
N HIS A 423 27.31 30.04 10.38
CA HIS A 423 26.58 29.88 11.65
C HIS A 423 26.91 28.55 12.33
N PHE A 424 26.95 27.45 11.57
CA PHE A 424 27.30 26.13 12.09
C PHE A 424 28.72 26.10 12.66
N LYS A 425 29.69 26.69 11.93
CA LYS A 425 31.09 26.77 12.38
C LYS A 425 31.26 27.60 13.64
N LYS A 426 30.55 28.74 13.76
CA LYS A 426 30.54 29.59 14.96
C LYS A 426 29.93 28.91 16.20
N ILE A 427 29.06 27.92 16.02
CA ILE A 427 28.55 27.07 17.10
C ILE A 427 29.57 25.96 17.40
N ALA A 428 30.14 25.35 16.36
CA ALA A 428 31.12 24.28 16.49
C ALA A 428 32.41 24.69 17.22
N GLU A 429 32.90 25.90 16.98
CA GLU A 429 34.09 26.47 17.65
C GLU A 429 33.91 26.60 19.19
N LYS A 430 32.67 26.59 19.72
CA LYS A 430 32.40 26.60 21.16
C LYS A 430 32.42 25.22 21.81
N LYS A 431 32.01 24.18 21.06
CA LYS A 431 31.72 22.83 21.56
C LYS A 431 32.93 21.92 21.35
N THR A 432 33.14 20.98 22.26
CA THR A 432 34.08 19.86 22.10
C THR A 432 33.49 18.78 21.20
N LEU A 433 34.35 17.92 20.64
CA LEU A 433 33.92 16.78 19.83
C LEU A 433 33.03 15.80 20.63
N ILE A 434 33.26 15.68 21.95
CA ILE A 434 32.46 14.81 22.84
C ILE A 434 31.05 15.39 23.03
N GLU A 435 30.93 16.69 23.26
CA GLU A 435 29.62 17.37 23.38
C GLU A 435 28.83 17.28 22.07
N PHE A 436 29.48 17.35 20.90
CA PHE A 436 28.81 17.14 19.61
C PHE A 436 28.12 15.78 19.49
N ILE A 437 28.70 14.73 20.05
CA ILE A 437 28.16 13.37 20.00
C ILE A 437 27.08 13.18 21.09
N GLN A 438 27.29 13.72 22.29
CA GLN A 438 26.41 13.50 23.44
C GLN A 438 25.21 14.46 23.52
N GLN A 439 25.39 15.73 23.15
CA GLN A 439 24.38 16.80 23.22
C GLN A 439 23.75 17.10 21.85
N LYS A 440 23.71 16.11 20.95
CA LYS A 440 23.27 16.27 19.56
C LYS A 440 21.95 17.03 19.41
N SER A 441 20.95 16.73 20.23
CA SER A 441 19.64 17.42 20.20
C SER A 441 19.71 18.87 20.68
N GLU A 442 20.45 19.17 21.75
CA GLU A 442 20.61 20.53 22.27
C GLU A 442 21.34 21.43 21.26
N ILE A 443 22.38 20.90 20.61
CA ILE A 443 23.14 21.60 19.56
C ILE A 443 22.26 21.81 18.32
N THR A 444 21.41 20.83 17.98
CA THR A 444 20.46 20.95 16.87
C THR A 444 19.46 22.08 17.11
N GLU A 445 18.92 22.23 18.32
CA GLU A 445 18.04 23.36 18.68
C GLU A 445 18.79 24.72 18.74
N GLU A 446 20.03 24.76 19.26
CA GLU A 446 20.86 25.99 19.21
C GLU A 446 21.09 26.43 17.75
N VAL A 447 21.38 25.48 16.86
CA VAL A 447 21.55 25.70 15.42
C VAL A 447 20.24 26.17 14.77
N LYS A 448 19.12 25.48 15.02
CA LYS A 448 17.79 25.78 14.47
C LYS A 448 17.34 27.20 14.83
N SER A 449 17.42 27.57 16.10
CA SER A 449 17.08 28.92 16.58
C SER A 449 18.00 30.01 15.99
N ALA A 450 19.32 29.76 15.97
CA ALA A 450 20.31 30.71 15.46
C ALA A 450 20.28 30.89 13.93
N MET A 451 19.69 29.94 13.19
CA MET A 451 19.53 30.02 11.73
C MET A 451 18.16 30.53 11.32
N GLY A 452 17.07 30.14 12.01
CA GLY A 452 15.70 30.59 11.68
C GLY A 452 15.57 32.11 11.63
N THR A 453 16.12 32.79 12.65
CA THR A 453 16.16 34.27 12.75
C THR A 453 16.84 34.96 11.55
N GLU A 454 17.74 34.26 10.84
CA GLU A 454 18.35 34.78 9.61
C GLU A 454 17.57 34.35 8.36
N PHE A 455 17.04 33.13 8.30
CA PHE A 455 16.20 32.63 7.19
C PHE A 455 14.93 33.48 7.00
N GLU A 456 14.31 33.94 8.08
CA GLU A 456 13.16 34.85 8.05
C GLU A 456 13.45 36.13 7.23
N LYS A 457 14.68 36.66 7.30
CA LYS A 457 15.14 37.84 6.54
C LYS A 457 15.28 37.60 5.03
N PHE A 458 15.16 36.35 4.61
CA PHE A 458 15.11 35.91 3.22
C PHE A 458 13.71 35.41 2.81
N ASN A 459 12.72 35.52 3.71
CA ASN A 459 11.36 35.00 3.57
C ASN A 459 11.33 33.47 3.36
N LEU A 460 12.17 32.77 4.12
CA LEU A 460 12.29 31.31 4.18
C LEU A 460 12.01 30.83 5.60
N GLU A 461 11.50 29.61 5.73
CA GLU A 461 11.20 28.99 7.04
C GLU A 461 12.00 27.69 7.21
N ILE A 462 12.53 27.45 8.41
CA ILE A 462 13.24 26.21 8.75
C ILE A 462 12.30 25.35 9.59
N GLU A 463 11.75 24.29 9.00
CA GLU A 463 10.93 23.33 9.73
C GLU A 463 11.79 22.50 10.69
N ASP A 464 12.94 22.01 10.20
CA ASP A 464 13.86 21.22 11.03
C ASP A 464 15.31 21.22 10.57
N VAL A 465 16.21 20.88 11.50
CA VAL A 465 17.65 20.70 11.27
C VAL A 465 18.04 19.32 11.75
N LEU A 466 18.83 18.58 10.97
CA LEU A 466 19.30 17.25 11.31
C LEU A 466 20.81 17.16 11.06
N ILE A 467 21.58 17.30 12.14
CA ILE A 467 23.01 16.97 12.15
C ILE A 467 23.13 15.44 12.03
N ASP A 468 24.06 14.90 11.23
CA ASP A 468 24.35 13.45 11.20
C ASP A 468 25.50 13.10 12.18
N THR A 469 25.96 11.86 12.19
CA THR A 469 27.16 11.47 12.93
C THR A 469 28.41 12.09 12.26
N PRO A 470 29.37 12.67 12.99
CA PRO A 470 30.58 13.23 12.39
C PRO A 470 31.47 12.12 11.80
N ASP A 471 31.79 12.22 10.51
CA ASP A 471 32.70 11.31 9.82
C ASP A 471 34.15 11.87 9.87
N SER A 472 35.12 11.03 10.23
CA SER A 472 36.55 11.41 10.26
C SER A 472 37.32 10.91 9.05
N SER A 473 37.16 11.61 7.92
CA SER A 473 37.90 11.33 6.68
C SER A 473 39.43 11.43 6.84
N ASP A 474 39.92 12.31 7.73
CA ASP A 474 41.33 12.73 7.78
C ASP A 474 42.11 12.41 9.09
N ASP A 475 41.45 12.10 10.22
CA ASP A 475 42.15 11.77 11.48
C ASP A 475 41.56 10.54 12.21
N PRO A 476 42.22 9.36 12.14
CA PRO A 476 41.75 8.11 12.76
C PRO A 476 41.87 8.10 14.29
N ARG A 477 42.19 9.23 14.94
CA ARG A 477 41.99 9.41 16.39
C ARG A 477 40.53 9.67 16.73
N ILE A 478 39.76 10.29 15.82
CA ILE A 478 38.34 10.57 16.02
C ILE A 478 37.54 9.27 16.06
N ASP A 479 37.70 8.38 15.07
CA ASP A 479 37.11 7.02 15.09
C ASP A 479 37.43 6.27 16.39
N LYS A 480 38.68 6.31 16.84
CA LYS A 480 39.09 5.65 18.09
C LYS A 480 38.41 6.27 19.32
N MET A 481 38.21 7.58 19.34
CA MET A 481 37.49 8.28 20.41
C MET A 481 35.99 7.92 20.42
N ILE A 482 35.35 7.85 19.24
CA ILE A 482 33.94 7.46 19.09
C ILE A 482 33.72 6.01 19.56
N ASN A 483 34.60 5.09 19.16
CA ASN A 483 34.56 3.71 19.62
C ASN A 483 34.80 3.61 21.14
N GLN A 484 35.81 4.30 21.69
CA GLN A 484 36.07 4.32 23.13
C GLN A 484 34.93 4.93 23.96
N LEU A 485 34.21 5.93 23.44
CA LEU A 485 33.00 6.46 24.08
C LEU A 485 31.86 5.43 24.07
N SER A 486 31.67 4.74 22.95
CA SER A 486 30.69 3.65 22.79
C SER A 486 30.98 2.50 23.75
N ASP A 487 32.23 2.02 23.80
CA ASP A 487 32.71 0.98 24.73
C ASP A 487 32.49 1.39 26.19
N ARG A 488 32.79 2.65 26.54
CA ARG A 488 32.63 3.18 27.90
C ARG A 488 31.15 3.26 28.31
N GLN A 489 30.27 3.65 27.39
CA GLN A 489 28.83 3.74 27.64
C GLN A 489 28.21 2.33 27.75
N LEU A 490 28.64 1.38 26.90
CA LEU A 490 28.29 -0.03 27.02
C LEU A 490 28.75 -0.61 28.37
N ALA A 491 29.98 -0.33 28.80
CA ALA A 491 30.50 -0.76 30.10
C ALA A 491 29.73 -0.13 31.28
N GLN A 492 29.20 1.08 31.14
CA GLN A 492 28.32 1.70 32.15
C GLN A 492 26.95 1.01 32.23
N GLU A 493 26.31 0.70 31.11
CA GLU A 493 25.03 -0.06 31.11
C GLU A 493 25.21 -1.50 31.58
N GLN A 494 26.31 -2.16 31.21
CA GLN A 494 26.68 -3.47 31.76
C GLN A 494 26.91 -3.39 33.28
N SER A 495 27.63 -2.38 33.78
CA SER A 495 27.84 -2.17 35.22
C SER A 495 26.54 -1.95 35.99
N LYS A 496 25.61 -1.13 35.47
CA LYS A 496 24.25 -1.02 36.01
C LYS A 496 23.55 -2.37 36.04
N THR A 497 23.56 -3.10 34.92
CA THR A 497 22.90 -4.40 34.75
C THR A 497 23.43 -5.43 35.76
N TYR A 498 24.76 -5.56 35.90
CA TYR A 498 25.37 -6.43 36.90
C TYR A 498 25.04 -5.98 38.34
N SER A 499 24.93 -4.67 38.60
CA SER A 499 24.56 -4.17 39.93
C SER A 499 23.10 -4.49 40.30
N GLU A 500 22.17 -4.44 39.33
CA GLU A 500 20.78 -4.86 39.55
C GLU A 500 20.64 -6.39 39.62
N GLN A 501 21.39 -7.14 38.81
CA GLN A 501 21.48 -8.60 38.92
C GLN A 501 21.98 -9.02 40.31
N MET A 502 23.07 -8.44 40.83
CA MET A 502 23.53 -8.75 42.18
C MET A 502 22.52 -8.38 43.28
N LYS A 503 21.75 -7.29 43.12
CA LYS A 503 20.65 -6.94 44.04
C LYS A 503 19.50 -7.95 43.97
N ALA A 504 19.17 -8.44 42.78
CA ALA A 504 18.13 -9.44 42.58
C ALA A 504 18.56 -10.80 43.16
N GLU A 505 19.78 -11.24 42.88
CA GLU A 505 20.36 -12.49 43.38
C GLU A 505 20.45 -12.49 44.91
N ALA A 506 20.92 -11.38 45.52
CA ALA A 506 20.99 -11.24 46.97
C ALA A 506 19.59 -11.29 47.63
N LYS A 507 18.57 -10.66 47.03
CA LYS A 507 17.17 -10.76 47.49
C LYS A 507 16.59 -12.16 47.32
N LEU A 508 16.94 -12.85 46.25
CA LEU A 508 16.52 -14.22 45.99
C LEU A 508 17.16 -15.19 47.00
N GLN A 509 18.43 -14.99 47.34
CA GLN A 509 19.09 -15.71 48.43
C GLN A 509 18.43 -15.40 49.78
N GLU A 510 18.17 -14.13 50.11
CA GLU A 510 17.50 -13.74 51.36
C GLU A 510 16.09 -14.36 51.49
N LEU A 511 15.32 -14.37 50.40
CA LEU A 511 14.01 -15.01 50.32
C LEU A 511 14.11 -16.53 50.54
N ASN A 512 15.05 -17.20 49.87
CA ASN A 512 15.28 -18.64 50.02
C ASN A 512 15.74 -19.00 51.45
N ASP A 513 16.63 -18.21 52.05
CA ASP A 513 17.08 -18.39 53.43
C ASP A 513 15.94 -18.14 54.43
N ALA A 514 15.04 -17.19 54.17
CA ALA A 514 13.85 -16.95 54.98
C ALA A 514 12.84 -18.11 54.86
N GLN A 515 12.57 -18.59 53.64
CA GLN A 515 11.69 -19.73 53.40
C GLN A 515 12.24 -21.01 54.04
N ALA A 516 13.52 -21.33 53.84
CA ALA A 516 14.15 -22.51 54.44
C ALA A 516 14.19 -22.47 55.97
N LYS A 517 14.19 -21.28 56.59
CA LYS A 517 14.00 -21.10 58.05
C LYS A 517 12.54 -21.35 58.44
N ALA A 518 11.57 -20.81 57.69
CA ALA A 518 10.14 -20.99 57.96
C ALA A 518 9.69 -22.46 57.81
N GLU A 519 10.19 -23.18 56.82
CA GLU A 519 9.94 -24.62 56.63
C GLU A 519 10.49 -25.44 57.80
N LYS A 520 11.75 -25.19 58.21
CA LYS A 520 12.36 -25.84 59.39
C LYS A 520 11.61 -25.52 60.67
N GLN A 521 11.18 -24.27 60.86
CA GLN A 521 10.39 -23.89 62.03
C GLN A 521 9.02 -24.59 62.04
N THR A 522 8.36 -24.70 60.88
CA THR A 522 7.10 -25.43 60.73
C THR A 522 7.26 -26.91 61.08
N ALA A 523 8.33 -27.56 60.61
CA ALA A 523 8.63 -28.96 60.94
C ALA A 523 8.91 -29.17 62.44
N LEU A 524 9.66 -28.26 63.08
CA LEU A 524 9.92 -28.30 64.52
C LEU A 524 8.65 -28.10 65.35
N THR A 525 7.81 -27.13 64.98
CA THR A 525 6.51 -26.89 65.65
C THR A 525 5.56 -28.07 65.46
N ALA A 526 5.49 -28.69 64.28
CA ALA A 526 4.69 -29.89 64.06
C ALA A 526 5.15 -31.07 64.94
N SER A 527 6.47 -31.27 65.07
CA SER A 527 7.04 -32.29 65.96
C SER A 527 6.69 -32.04 67.43
N GLN A 528 6.81 -30.79 67.90
CA GLN A 528 6.43 -30.42 69.27
C GLN A 528 4.93 -30.64 69.52
N VAL A 529 4.06 -30.20 68.61
CA VAL A 529 2.61 -30.40 68.71
C VAL A 529 2.25 -31.89 68.72
N GLN A 530 2.94 -32.75 67.97
CA GLN A 530 2.72 -34.19 68.03
C GLN A 530 3.10 -34.78 69.40
N ILE A 531 4.24 -34.38 69.97
CA ILE A 531 4.66 -34.79 71.32
C ILE A 531 3.61 -34.38 72.37
N ASP A 532 3.09 -33.15 72.26
CA ASP A 532 2.07 -32.64 73.17
C ASP A 532 0.71 -33.35 72.98
N ILE A 533 0.34 -33.74 71.75
CA ILE A 533 -0.83 -34.58 71.47
C ILE A 533 -0.67 -35.96 72.11
N ASP A 534 0.47 -36.63 71.90
CA ASP A 534 0.73 -37.98 72.41
C ASP A 534 0.78 -38.00 73.96
N ALA A 535 1.35 -36.96 74.57
CA ALA A 535 1.34 -36.76 76.01
C ALA A 535 -0.09 -36.58 76.57
N ASN A 536 -0.92 -35.76 75.91
CA ASN A 536 -2.32 -35.57 76.30
C ASN A 536 -3.15 -36.86 76.12
N GLN A 537 -2.93 -37.63 75.05
CA GLN A 537 -3.56 -38.94 74.86
C GLN A 537 -3.14 -39.93 75.96
N ALA A 538 -1.86 -39.97 76.32
CA ALA A 538 -1.36 -40.82 77.40
C ALA A 538 -1.91 -40.43 78.78
N GLU A 539 -2.17 -39.14 79.04
CA GLU A 539 -2.83 -38.72 80.28
C GLU A 539 -4.33 -39.02 80.28
N ALA A 540 -5.03 -38.79 79.16
CA ALA A 540 -6.44 -39.17 79.01
C ALA A 540 -6.64 -40.68 79.23
N ALA A 541 -5.74 -41.52 78.70
CA ALA A 541 -5.74 -42.97 78.93
C ALA A 541 -5.57 -43.33 80.42
N ARG A 542 -4.72 -42.62 81.17
CA ARG A 542 -4.60 -42.81 82.63
C ARG A 542 -5.89 -42.47 83.36
N ARG A 543 -6.50 -41.31 83.08
CA ARG A 543 -7.76 -40.89 83.71
C ARG A 543 -8.91 -41.88 83.42
N VAL A 544 -8.94 -42.49 82.23
CA VAL A 544 -9.89 -43.57 81.88
C VAL A 544 -9.59 -44.85 82.66
N ALA A 545 -8.32 -45.25 82.80
CA ALA A 545 -7.92 -46.41 83.59
C ALA A 545 -8.26 -46.26 85.09
N GLU A 546 -8.07 -45.06 85.65
CA GLU A 546 -8.45 -44.76 87.04
C GLU A 546 -9.96 -44.84 87.25
N LYS A 547 -10.77 -44.23 86.39
CA LYS A 547 -12.24 -44.35 86.47
C LYS A 547 -12.72 -45.80 86.30
N ASN A 548 -12.07 -46.59 85.45
CA ASN A 548 -12.39 -48.02 85.34
C ASN A 548 -12.05 -48.80 86.63
N LYS A 549 -10.95 -48.43 87.32
CA LYS A 549 -10.56 -49.00 88.61
C LYS A 549 -11.54 -48.63 89.74
N GLU A 550 -12.08 -47.41 89.73
CA GLU A 550 -13.17 -47.01 90.65
C GLU A 550 -14.47 -47.74 90.34
N ARG A 551 -14.88 -47.83 89.07
CA ARG A 551 -16.10 -48.53 88.66
C ARG A 551 -16.05 -50.01 89.04
N LEU A 552 -14.89 -50.65 88.92
CA LEU A 552 -14.68 -52.05 89.32
C LEU A 552 -14.87 -52.27 90.83
N LYS A 553 -14.45 -51.32 91.69
CA LYS A 553 -14.69 -51.42 93.14
C LYS A 553 -16.19 -51.41 93.47
N ILE A 554 -16.92 -50.44 92.91
CA ILE A 554 -18.36 -50.29 93.11
C ILE A 554 -19.09 -51.58 92.68
N ASP A 555 -18.67 -52.18 91.56
CA ASP A 555 -19.23 -53.43 91.06
C ASP A 555 -18.89 -54.63 91.97
N THR A 556 -17.69 -54.71 92.55
CA THR A 556 -17.36 -55.74 93.54
C THR A 556 -18.17 -55.61 94.84
N ASP A 557 -18.40 -54.40 95.32
CA ASP A 557 -19.19 -54.16 96.54
C ASP A 557 -20.68 -54.45 96.30
N ALA A 558 -21.22 -54.09 95.12
CA ALA A 558 -22.59 -54.39 94.73
C ALA A 558 -22.84 -55.92 94.57
N ASN A 559 -21.87 -56.67 94.05
CA ASN A 559 -21.98 -58.12 93.97
C ASN A 559 -21.89 -58.79 95.35
N ARG A 560 -21.08 -58.24 96.28
CA ARG A 560 -20.99 -58.73 97.66
C ARG A 560 -22.33 -58.61 98.40
N TYR A 561 -23.02 -57.48 98.25
CA TYR A 561 -24.36 -57.27 98.83
C TYR A 561 -25.40 -58.26 98.28
N LYS A 562 -25.35 -58.59 96.98
CA LYS A 562 -26.20 -59.65 96.39
C LYS A 562 -25.95 -61.02 97.01
N THR A 563 -24.68 -61.39 97.23
CA THR A 563 -24.36 -62.71 97.81
C THR A 563 -24.83 -62.89 99.26
N GLU A 564 -25.01 -61.81 100.01
CA GLU A 564 -25.57 -61.87 101.37
C GLU A 564 -27.09 -62.11 101.34
N ILE A 565 -27.82 -61.44 100.44
CA ILE A 565 -29.27 -61.67 100.24
C ILE A 565 -29.55 -63.09 99.70
N ASP A 566 -28.75 -63.57 98.74
CA ASP A 566 -28.85 -64.95 98.24
C ASP A 566 -28.59 -66.00 99.33
N ALA A 567 -27.78 -65.68 100.35
CA ALA A 567 -27.52 -66.58 101.48
C ALA A 567 -28.73 -66.68 102.43
N GLU A 568 -29.39 -65.56 102.76
CA GLU A 568 -30.64 -65.58 103.54
C GLU A 568 -31.79 -66.29 102.80
N ALA A 569 -31.90 -66.07 101.48
CA ALA A 569 -32.89 -66.76 100.65
C ALA A 569 -32.70 -68.28 100.68
N ARG A 570 -31.45 -68.76 100.55
CA ARG A 570 -31.11 -70.19 100.66
C ARG A 570 -31.34 -70.76 102.06
N ALA A 571 -31.02 -70.00 103.11
CA ALA A 571 -31.25 -70.43 104.49
C ALA A 571 -32.75 -70.67 104.80
N ASN A 572 -33.64 -69.87 104.21
CA ASN A 572 -35.08 -70.07 104.34
C ASN A 572 -35.59 -71.22 103.47
N ALA A 573 -35.08 -71.40 102.24
CA ALA A 573 -35.42 -72.55 101.39
C ALA A 573 -35.09 -73.90 102.08
N VAL A 574 -33.88 -74.04 102.65
CA VAL A 574 -33.45 -75.27 103.32
C VAL A 574 -34.34 -75.65 104.53
N LYS A 575 -34.91 -74.67 105.24
CA LYS A 575 -35.90 -74.95 106.31
C LYS A 575 -37.18 -75.58 105.76
N VAL A 576 -37.76 -75.00 104.71
CA VAL A 576 -38.99 -75.50 104.09
C VAL A 576 -38.78 -76.89 103.49
N GLU A 577 -37.61 -77.14 102.91
CA GLU A 577 -37.24 -78.44 102.34
C GLU A 577 -36.99 -79.50 103.44
N ALA A 578 -36.40 -79.12 104.58
CA ALA A 578 -36.25 -80.00 105.74
C ALA A 578 -37.59 -80.37 106.39
N ASP A 579 -38.53 -79.43 106.53
CA ASP A 579 -39.87 -79.70 107.06
C ASP A 579 -40.68 -80.61 106.10
N ALA A 580 -40.49 -80.46 104.78
CA ALA A 580 -41.09 -81.34 103.78
C ALA A 580 -40.52 -82.77 103.86
N GLU A 581 -39.19 -82.92 103.98
CA GLU A 581 -38.54 -84.22 104.07
C GLU A 581 -38.83 -84.93 105.39
N ALA A 582 -38.93 -84.20 106.51
CA ALA A 582 -39.37 -84.77 107.79
C ALA A 582 -40.78 -85.39 107.69
N ASN A 583 -41.72 -84.69 107.04
CA ASN A 583 -43.06 -85.22 106.76
C ASN A 583 -43.03 -86.43 105.79
N ARG A 584 -42.07 -86.49 104.86
CA ARG A 584 -41.88 -87.63 103.95
C ARG A 584 -41.34 -88.86 104.69
N VAL A 585 -40.36 -88.67 105.57
CA VAL A 585 -39.76 -89.73 106.39
C VAL A 585 -40.76 -90.34 107.37
N ILE A 586 -41.60 -89.54 108.03
CA ILE A 586 -42.65 -90.05 108.94
C ILE A 586 -43.62 -90.99 108.20
N LYS A 587 -44.09 -90.59 107.01
CA LYS A 587 -45.00 -91.43 106.19
C LYS A 587 -44.33 -92.68 105.62
N LEU A 588 -43.03 -92.64 105.35
CA LEU A 588 -42.24 -93.80 104.98
C LEU A 588 -42.03 -94.77 106.16
N ALA A 589 -41.85 -94.26 107.37
CA ALA A 589 -41.70 -95.07 108.58
C ALA A 589 -42.96 -95.88 108.91
N ASP A 590 -44.16 -95.27 108.84
CA ASP A 590 -45.44 -95.99 109.01
C ASP A 590 -45.61 -97.10 107.96
N ALA A 591 -45.29 -96.80 106.70
CA ALA A 591 -45.39 -97.78 105.61
C ALA A 591 -44.41 -98.96 105.79
N GLU A 592 -43.18 -98.69 106.22
CA GLU A 592 -42.16 -99.70 106.48
C GLU A 592 -42.47 -100.51 107.76
N ALA A 593 -43.13 -99.92 108.76
CA ALA A 593 -43.63 -100.62 109.96
C ALA A 593 -44.79 -101.59 109.64
N HIS A 594 -45.75 -101.18 108.81
CA HIS A 594 -46.80 -102.07 108.32
C HIS A 594 -46.25 -103.21 107.44
N LYS A 595 -45.25 -102.91 106.60
CA LYS A 595 -44.56 -103.90 105.76
C LYS A 595 -43.75 -104.90 106.59
N THR A 596 -43.00 -104.46 107.59
CA THR A 596 -42.19 -105.35 108.44
C THR A 596 -43.04 -106.20 109.39
N THR A 597 -44.15 -105.69 109.91
CA THR A 597 -45.10 -106.52 110.69
C THR A 597 -45.78 -107.60 109.83
N ALA A 598 -46.19 -107.27 108.59
CA ALA A 598 -46.76 -108.25 107.65
C ALA A 598 -45.73 -109.31 107.22
N VAL A 599 -44.49 -108.90 106.89
CA VAL A 599 -43.40 -109.82 106.53
C VAL A 599 -42.98 -110.69 107.71
N GLY A 600 -42.91 -110.13 108.93
CA GLY A 600 -42.58 -110.88 110.15
C GLY A 600 -43.60 -111.97 110.46
N ALA A 601 -44.90 -111.70 110.32
CA ALA A 601 -45.96 -112.70 110.47
C ALA A 601 -45.83 -113.83 109.43
N ALA A 602 -45.62 -113.49 108.15
CA ALA A 602 -45.44 -114.47 107.08
C ALA A 602 -44.16 -115.30 107.25
N GLN A 603 -43.07 -114.69 107.72
CA GLN A 603 -41.81 -115.39 108.00
C GLN A 603 -41.90 -116.31 109.22
N ALA A 604 -42.65 -115.94 110.26
CA ALA A 604 -42.92 -116.82 111.40
C ALA A 604 -43.73 -118.06 110.96
N GLU A 605 -44.79 -117.89 110.17
CA GLU A 605 -45.59 -119.00 109.65
C GLU A 605 -44.78 -119.91 108.68
N ALA A 606 -43.92 -119.31 107.84
CA ALA A 606 -43.03 -120.06 106.96
C ALA A 606 -41.93 -120.81 107.75
N ALA A 607 -41.36 -120.20 108.78
CA ALA A 607 -40.39 -120.84 109.65
C ALA A 607 -41.00 -122.02 110.42
N GLU A 608 -42.21 -121.87 110.98
CA GLU A 608 -42.89 -122.97 111.67
C GLU A 608 -43.19 -124.14 110.72
N LYS A 609 -43.66 -123.85 109.50
CA LYS A 609 -43.87 -124.88 108.46
C LYS A 609 -42.57 -125.58 108.05
N ASN A 610 -41.46 -124.83 107.92
CA ASN A 610 -40.15 -125.41 107.61
C ASN A 610 -39.61 -126.29 108.77
N VAL A 611 -39.79 -125.88 110.02
CA VAL A 611 -39.42 -126.67 111.21
C VAL A 611 -40.27 -127.93 111.34
N ARG A 612 -41.53 -127.91 110.90
CA ARG A 612 -42.38 -129.12 110.80
C ARG A 612 -42.03 -130.02 109.59
N ALA A 613 -41.39 -129.48 108.55
CA ALA A 613 -41.01 -130.23 107.35
C ALA A 613 -39.65 -130.93 107.45
N TYR A 614 -38.68 -130.34 108.17
CA TYR A 614 -37.38 -130.95 108.47
C TYR A 614 -37.37 -131.45 109.91
N GLY A 615 -37.56 -132.77 110.10
CA GLY A 615 -37.81 -133.43 111.39
C GLY A 615 -36.63 -133.50 112.37
N GLY A 616 -36.00 -132.37 112.70
CA GLY A 616 -34.92 -132.27 113.67
C GLY A 616 -33.97 -131.09 113.39
N ALA A 617 -33.62 -130.31 114.42
CA ALA A 617 -32.96 -129.02 114.24
C ALA A 617 -31.45 -129.07 113.87
N GLU A 618 -30.80 -130.25 113.94
CA GLU A 618 -29.34 -130.35 113.74
C GLU A 618 -28.89 -130.24 112.27
N ILE A 619 -29.74 -130.62 111.30
CA ILE A 619 -29.32 -130.81 109.90
C ILE A 619 -29.09 -129.46 109.17
N LEU A 620 -29.80 -128.39 109.55
CA LEU A 620 -29.71 -127.10 108.88
C LEU A 620 -28.33 -126.44 108.99
N VAL A 621 -27.67 -126.55 110.15
CA VAL A 621 -26.41 -125.85 110.45
C VAL A 621 -25.25 -126.30 109.56
N GLN A 622 -25.21 -127.58 109.17
CA GLN A 622 -24.10 -128.13 108.37
C GLN A 622 -24.09 -127.60 106.91
N LYS A 623 -25.26 -127.23 106.39
CA LYS A 623 -25.39 -126.74 105.01
C LYS A 623 -24.78 -125.36 104.83
N ASP A 624 -25.10 -124.43 105.71
CA ASP A 624 -24.82 -123.01 105.47
C ASP A 624 -23.33 -122.66 105.69
N VAL A 625 -22.61 -123.43 106.53
CA VAL A 625 -21.15 -123.30 106.70
C VAL A 625 -20.39 -123.62 105.40
N ALA A 626 -20.89 -124.56 104.58
CA ALA A 626 -20.21 -124.99 103.35
C ALA A 626 -20.23 -123.91 102.25
N LEU A 627 -21.27 -123.06 102.21
CA LEU A 627 -21.40 -122.01 101.20
C LEU A 627 -20.47 -120.82 101.47
N ALA A 628 -20.33 -120.41 102.74
CA ALA A 628 -19.55 -119.24 103.12
C ALA A 628 -18.04 -119.33 102.77
N MET A 629 -17.51 -120.54 102.58
CA MET A 629 -16.08 -120.75 102.30
C MET A 629 -15.71 -120.58 100.81
N ALA A 630 -16.69 -120.56 99.89
CA ALA A 630 -16.44 -120.57 98.45
C ALA A 630 -16.08 -119.19 97.85
N ASP A 631 -16.68 -118.09 98.35
CA ASP A 631 -16.54 -116.77 97.75
C ASP A 631 -15.17 -116.10 97.99
N ALA A 632 -14.42 -116.52 99.02
CA ALA A 632 -13.21 -115.84 99.48
C ALA A 632 -11.98 -115.94 98.54
N LEU A 633 -12.05 -116.70 97.43
CA LEU A 633 -10.88 -117.13 96.65
C LEU A 633 -10.67 -116.41 95.29
N LYS A 634 -11.53 -115.47 94.87
CA LYS A 634 -11.78 -115.27 93.42
C LYS A 634 -10.97 -114.22 92.62
N SER A 635 -10.33 -113.18 93.18
CA SER A 635 -9.81 -112.07 92.30
C SER A 635 -8.69 -111.12 92.82
N GLY A 636 -7.58 -110.95 92.06
CA GLY A 636 -6.63 -109.79 92.15
C GLY A 636 -5.27 -109.89 91.38
N LYS A 637 -4.74 -108.78 90.81
CA LYS A 637 -3.33 -108.46 90.33
C LYS A 637 -3.25 -107.07 89.61
N ILE A 638 -2.17 -106.25 89.43
CA ILE A 638 -0.69 -106.22 89.69
C ILE A 638 0.23 -106.66 88.50
N LYS A 639 1.26 -105.92 87.97
CA LYS A 639 1.75 -104.50 88.07
C LYS A 639 2.91 -104.13 87.06
N ILE A 640 2.90 -102.90 86.49
CA ILE A 640 4.02 -101.89 86.30
C ILE A 640 5.22 -102.05 85.27
N VAL A 641 5.86 -100.89 85.02
CA VAL A 641 6.99 -100.43 84.14
C VAL A 641 8.37 -101.12 84.39
N PRO A 642 9.30 -101.20 83.39
CA PRO A 642 10.66 -101.79 83.52
C PRO A 642 11.83 -100.78 83.64
N ASP A 643 13.02 -101.30 83.96
CA ASP A 643 14.27 -100.55 84.23
C ASP A 643 15.55 -101.42 83.97
N ASN A 644 16.74 -100.80 83.86
CA ASN A 644 18.11 -101.36 84.07
C ASN A 644 18.84 -102.39 83.13
N LEU A 645 19.99 -101.93 82.56
CA LEU A 645 21.39 -102.45 82.65
C LEU A 645 21.92 -103.81 82.05
N ILE A 646 23.27 -103.84 81.82
CA ILE A 646 24.22 -104.98 81.61
C ILE A 646 24.29 -105.66 80.20
N GLN A 647 25.40 -106.23 79.67
CA GLN A 647 26.87 -105.92 79.62
C GLN A 647 27.65 -106.93 78.69
N ASN A 648 28.69 -106.47 77.95
CA ASN A 648 29.81 -107.24 77.31
C ASN A 648 29.51 -108.34 76.23
N GLY A 649 30.49 -108.64 75.35
CA GLY A 649 30.39 -109.80 74.43
C GLY A 649 31.59 -110.15 73.52
N ALA A 650 32.13 -109.18 72.76
CA ALA A 650 33.26 -109.31 71.80
C ALA A 650 33.04 -110.08 70.47
N LYS A 651 33.89 -109.73 69.49
CA LYS A 651 34.17 -110.31 68.15
C LYS A 651 33.21 -110.11 66.95
N ASP A 652 33.77 -109.34 66.01
CA ASP A 652 33.89 -109.57 64.55
C ASP A 652 32.93 -108.91 63.53
N GLN A 653 33.53 -108.75 62.34
CA GLN A 653 33.17 -108.06 61.07
C GLN A 653 31.71 -107.66 60.73
N GLY A 654 31.58 -106.56 59.97
CA GLY A 654 30.35 -106.09 59.32
C GLY A 654 30.58 -105.64 57.87
N MET A 655 29.57 -105.05 57.19
CA MET A 655 29.74 -104.58 55.80
C MET A 655 28.75 -103.48 55.32
N ALA A 656 29.29 -102.56 54.49
CA ALA A 656 28.72 -101.82 53.36
C ALA A 656 27.44 -100.92 53.43
N ASN A 657 27.66 -99.68 52.94
CA ASN A 657 26.87 -98.82 52.04
C ASN A 657 25.38 -98.50 52.28
N ALA A 658 25.13 -97.19 52.51
CA ALA A 658 23.84 -96.52 52.25
C ALA A 658 23.99 -95.12 51.59
N LEU A 659 25.22 -94.63 51.36
CA LEU A 659 25.49 -93.28 50.84
C LEU A 659 25.40 -93.17 49.30
N GLU A 660 25.17 -94.28 48.62
CA GLU A 660 25.36 -94.46 47.17
C GLU A 660 24.05 -94.35 46.36
N GLN A 661 22.88 -94.37 47.03
CA GLN A 661 21.58 -94.55 46.36
C GLN A 661 20.81 -93.28 45.96
N PHE A 662 21.17 -92.07 46.43
CA PHE A 662 20.40 -90.84 46.10
C PHE A 662 21.09 -89.91 45.09
N LEU A 663 22.40 -90.04 44.89
CA LEU A 663 23.18 -89.22 43.93
C LEU A 663 23.00 -89.66 42.47
N GLN A 664 22.29 -90.76 42.21
CA GLN A 664 22.12 -91.35 40.88
C GLN A 664 20.74 -91.10 40.23
N LEU A 665 19.86 -90.30 40.85
CA LEU A 665 18.61 -89.82 40.24
C LEU A 665 18.73 -88.38 39.68
N VAL A 666 19.94 -87.98 39.28
CA VAL A 666 20.23 -86.69 38.64
C VAL A 666 20.20 -86.87 37.11
N SER A 667 19.69 -85.83 36.42
CA SER A 667 19.81 -85.58 34.98
C SER A 667 19.24 -86.63 34.00
N LEU A 668 18.08 -86.33 33.41
CA LEU A 668 17.87 -86.46 31.96
C LEU A 668 16.60 -85.71 31.50
N GLU A 669 16.71 -84.42 31.17
CA GLU A 669 16.40 -83.91 29.82
C GLU A 669 16.85 -82.44 29.62
N LYS A 670 17.79 -82.28 28.68
CA LYS A 670 17.97 -81.21 27.66
C LYS A 670 17.86 -79.72 28.08
N LEU A 671 18.92 -78.91 27.98
CA LEU A 671 19.66 -78.46 26.77
C LEU A 671 18.85 -77.55 25.81
N GLY A 672 19.38 -76.35 25.52
CA GLY A 672 18.92 -75.48 24.43
C GLY A 672 19.38 -74.02 24.59
N VAL A 673 19.65 -73.34 23.48
CA VAL A 673 20.03 -71.91 23.41
C VAL A 673 19.30 -71.26 22.21
N GLU A 674 19.18 -69.92 22.22
CA GLU A 674 19.05 -68.99 21.06
C GLU A 674 17.72 -68.22 20.76
N LEU A 675 17.92 -66.93 20.46
CA LEU A 675 17.34 -66.07 19.41
C LEU A 675 15.81 -65.82 19.24
N ASN A 676 15.34 -64.69 19.81
CA ASN A 676 14.93 -63.44 19.09
C ASN A 676 13.96 -63.46 17.86
N LYS A 677 12.77 -62.83 18.06
CA LYS A 677 11.95 -61.98 17.13
C LYS A 677 10.94 -62.58 16.09
N LYS A 678 9.73 -61.96 16.09
CA LYS A 678 8.77 -61.69 14.95
C LYS A 678 8.01 -62.89 14.34
N THR A 679 6.74 -62.86 13.88
CA THR A 679 5.56 -61.90 13.79
C THR A 679 4.26 -62.75 13.57
N ALA A 680 2.98 -62.34 13.42
CA ALA A 680 2.18 -61.08 13.33
C ALA A 680 0.67 -61.32 13.68
N GLU A 681 -0.19 -60.30 13.46
CA GLU A 681 -1.61 -60.26 12.94
C GLU A 681 -2.47 -61.56 12.89
N THR A 682 -3.81 -61.62 13.12
CA THR A 682 -4.94 -60.68 13.48
C THR A 682 -6.17 -61.54 13.93
N GLY A 683 -7.37 -61.08 14.35
CA GLY A 683 -8.00 -59.76 14.60
C GLY A 683 -9.56 -59.77 14.39
N LYS A 684 -10.33 -58.89 15.07
CA LYS A 684 -11.84 -58.83 15.19
C LYS A 684 -12.45 -59.95 16.08
N ASP A 685 -13.62 -59.83 16.74
CA ASP A 685 -14.85 -58.99 16.66
C ASP A 685 -15.11 -58.19 17.98
N SER A 686 -16.00 -57.17 18.13
CA SER A 686 -17.48 -57.01 17.98
C SER A 686 -18.35 -57.88 18.95
N MET A 687 -19.51 -57.47 19.49
CA MET A 687 -20.39 -56.30 19.23
C MET A 687 -21.17 -55.85 20.51
N GLU A 688 -21.84 -54.70 20.38
CA GLU A 688 -22.78 -53.92 21.23
C GLU A 688 -24.00 -54.70 21.83
N PRO A 689 -24.86 -54.07 22.69
CA PRO A 689 -26.05 -53.38 22.16
C PRO A 689 -26.58 -52.13 22.92
N GLU A 690 -27.29 -51.24 22.18
CA GLU A 690 -28.59 -50.57 22.46
C GLU A 690 -28.84 -49.74 23.77
N GLU A 691 -29.59 -48.63 23.79
CA GLU A 691 -30.12 -47.75 22.71
C GLU A 691 -30.49 -46.32 23.19
N THR A 692 -30.53 -45.41 22.21
CA THR A 692 -31.18 -44.07 22.05
C THR A 692 -31.93 -43.30 23.17
N GLU A 693 -31.81 -41.96 23.10
CA GLU A 693 -32.95 -41.02 23.01
C GLU A 693 -32.75 -40.09 21.78
N ILE A 694 -33.84 -39.58 21.16
CA ILE A 694 -33.82 -38.89 19.84
C ILE A 694 -34.82 -37.71 19.75
N SER A 695 -34.35 -36.53 19.29
CA SER A 695 -35.03 -35.61 18.33
C SER A 695 -34.12 -34.40 18.01
N LYS A 696 -33.80 -34.01 16.76
CA LYS A 696 -34.61 -33.44 15.63
C LYS A 696 -35.06 -31.98 15.87
N ASN A 697 -35.02 -31.03 14.93
CA ASN A 697 -34.77 -31.00 13.45
C ASN A 697 -33.55 -30.09 13.12
N ALA A 698 -32.88 -30.07 11.95
CA ALA A 698 -33.18 -30.39 10.54
C ALA A 698 -33.85 -29.26 9.70
N ASP A 699 -33.45 -29.19 8.42
CA ASP A 699 -33.73 -28.22 7.32
C ASP A 699 -32.63 -27.15 7.09
N GLY A 700 -32.20 -26.82 5.86
CA GLY A 700 -32.53 -27.38 4.53
C GLY A 700 -31.67 -26.74 3.42
N GLU A 701 -31.46 -27.42 2.29
CA GLU A 701 -30.52 -27.00 1.23
C GLU A 701 -31.06 -25.96 0.24
N ALA A 702 -30.18 -25.06 -0.24
CA ALA A 702 -30.28 -24.33 -1.51
C ALA A 702 -28.88 -23.86 -1.95
#